data_AF-A0A925LT31-F1
#
_entry.id   AF-A0A925LT31-F1
#
_cell.length_a   1.000
_cell.length_b   1.000
_cell.length_c   1.000
_cell.angle_alpha   90.00
_cell.angle_beta   90.00
_cell.angle_gamma   90.00
#
_symmetry.space_group_name_H-M   'P 1'
#
loop_
_entity.id
_entity.type
_entity.pdbx_description
1 polymer ?
#
loop_
_entity_poly.entity_id
_entity_poly.type
_entity_poly.pdbx_seq_one_letter_code
_entity_poly.pdbx_strand_id
1 'polypeptide(L)'
;VSGLAAAAGTTITTVATRNPVKGGDGFAALGQINATGRDLGAVSIDGDLGRILAGDATTATPGVADLTVYSMGRFGTVTGAIDLTSTIRGTVGSLIVRADIKGAFLQVIGGVDGRLDTLSVGGSMIGNSVANSGRVHSEGSMGKVSVSGDVIGGGGTHSGAITTFRDIVSVNIGGSLIGGSSTFAGTILSDYLGGGPKPGEVGGHIGPVSIGRDVLGGSDTAAGTIISESGRLGNVTIGGSLLAGSANRSAHIHSNLEMGAILIGGSVVGGNGAQSGQIESKLTMGTVTIGGSLKGGIGEKSGQVTADIDLGNVSIGKNVVGAEGKDSGQVFCGRDMGSVTIGGSIRGGTNDASGRVYAGQAMGAARVTGDIVGGAGRASGRLDGIGMPSVLVGGSVRGGKGDTSGGVEGRGGNIATLRVTGDVVGGAGVGSGTIGANQLGIVTLGGSLIGGTSSYSGQIFSTIVINNLTIAGNIRGGSATGTQDLVWTGLVHCASGRIDSLTLGGSLIAGTDATTGTFEHNGAIRAGNNIGRIAIRGSIVGNATNAAYILAFGQQIPPAGSDVAIGAINVTGRVEHALIHAGVDSFGRSNADAQIGTVTVGGDWIASSLVAGAQAGADGVFGTQDDAKFSGAFTRDAAAVFSRINSVIIGGQVVGTEFTGDHFGIVAESVGSLSIGANLIPLLAGKHNDEILLAPLIDGFFGDLRLREI
;
A
#
# COMPACT_ATOMS: atom_id res chain seq x y z
N VAL A 1 5.71 16.74 -69.36
CA VAL A 1 5.34 18.05 -69.96
C VAL A 1 6.00 19.14 -69.13
N SER A 2 7.12 19.69 -69.60
CA SER A 2 7.87 20.77 -68.93
C SER A 2 7.40 22.12 -69.50
N GLY A 3 6.77 22.95 -68.67
CA GLY A 3 6.28 24.28 -69.07
C GLY A 3 4.97 24.74 -68.41
N LEU A 4 4.26 23.86 -67.70
CA LEU A 4 3.15 24.27 -66.82
C LEU A 4 3.72 24.72 -65.47
N ALA A 5 3.34 25.91 -65.01
CA ALA A 5 3.68 26.39 -63.67
C ALA A 5 3.33 25.31 -62.64
N ALA A 6 4.21 25.08 -61.68
CA ALA A 6 3.92 24.17 -60.58
C ALA A 6 2.66 24.69 -59.86
N ALA A 7 1.60 23.89 -59.83
CA ALA A 7 0.34 24.21 -59.15
C ALA A 7 0.50 24.12 -57.61
N ALA A 8 1.64 24.53 -57.07
CA ALA A 8 1.93 24.54 -55.64
C ALA A 8 1.03 25.57 -54.95
N GLY A 9 0.50 25.21 -53.78
CA GLY A 9 -0.44 26.05 -53.05
C GLY A 9 -1.86 26.08 -53.63
N THR A 10 -2.21 25.13 -54.52
CA THR A 10 -3.56 25.04 -55.08
C THR A 10 -4.59 24.82 -53.97
N THR A 11 -5.62 25.67 -53.93
CA THR A 11 -6.77 25.55 -53.03
C THR A 11 -7.86 24.68 -53.68
N ILE A 12 -8.49 23.80 -52.92
CA ILE A 12 -9.61 22.97 -53.38
C ILE A 12 -10.81 23.26 -52.50
N THR A 13 -11.97 23.53 -53.09
CA THR A 13 -13.22 23.71 -52.33
C THR A 13 -14.37 23.00 -53.03
N THR A 14 -15.15 22.21 -52.28
CA THR A 14 -16.42 21.67 -52.75
C THR A 14 -17.57 22.32 -51.99
N VAL A 15 -18.65 22.62 -52.72
CA VAL A 15 -19.90 23.13 -52.16
C VAL A 15 -21.04 22.48 -52.93
N ALA A 16 -21.86 21.69 -52.24
CA ALA A 16 -23.11 21.18 -52.73
C ALA A 16 -24.26 22.01 -52.14
N THR A 17 -25.13 22.50 -53.00
CA THR A 17 -26.32 23.24 -52.59
C THR A 17 -27.53 22.33 -52.75
N ARG A 18 -28.31 22.15 -51.68
CA ARG A 18 -29.57 21.40 -51.74
C ARG A 18 -30.53 22.05 -52.74
N ASN A 19 -31.08 21.26 -53.66
CA ASN A 19 -32.10 21.74 -54.57
C ASN A 19 -33.49 21.62 -53.90
N PRO A 20 -34.26 22.70 -53.76
CA PRO A 20 -35.55 22.66 -53.07
C PRO A 20 -36.60 21.82 -53.79
N VAL A 21 -36.42 21.53 -55.09
CA VAL A 21 -37.35 20.76 -55.93
C VAL A 21 -36.85 19.35 -56.18
N LYS A 22 -35.55 19.20 -56.51
CA LYS A 22 -34.94 17.90 -56.88
C LYS A 22 -34.34 17.14 -55.69
N GLY A 23 -34.29 17.75 -54.50
CA GLY A 23 -33.74 17.15 -53.29
C GLY A 23 -32.22 17.26 -53.16
N GLY A 24 -31.61 16.24 -52.54
CA GLY A 24 -30.23 16.23 -52.06
C GLY A 24 -30.11 16.60 -50.58
N ASP A 25 -29.01 16.20 -49.96
CA ASP A 25 -28.68 16.48 -48.55
C ASP A 25 -27.81 17.74 -48.37
N GLY A 26 -27.31 18.32 -49.47
CA GLY A 26 -26.48 19.53 -49.45
C GLY A 26 -25.01 19.25 -49.13
N PHE A 27 -24.53 18.02 -49.37
CA PHE A 27 -23.13 17.64 -49.16
C PHE A 27 -22.56 16.96 -50.41
N ALA A 28 -21.30 17.24 -50.76
CA ALA A 28 -20.58 16.48 -51.77
C ALA A 28 -19.65 15.44 -51.13
N ALA A 29 -20.01 14.15 -51.25
CA ALA A 29 -19.11 13.06 -50.86
C ALA A 29 -18.06 12.84 -51.96
N LEU A 30 -16.79 13.06 -51.62
CA LEU A 30 -15.65 12.96 -52.53
C LEU A 30 -14.81 11.72 -52.21
N GLY A 31 -14.63 10.84 -53.19
CA GLY A 31 -13.82 9.63 -53.03
C GLY A 31 -12.34 9.94 -52.77
N GLN A 32 -11.69 10.69 -53.64
CA GLN A 32 -10.27 10.97 -53.49
C GLN A 32 -9.85 12.31 -54.08
N ILE A 33 -8.85 12.93 -53.45
CA ILE A 33 -8.03 13.99 -54.01
C ILE A 33 -6.64 13.41 -54.25
N ASN A 34 -6.15 13.46 -55.50
CA ASN A 34 -4.81 13.02 -55.83
C ASN A 34 -3.98 14.19 -56.37
N ALA A 35 -3.18 14.78 -55.47
CA ALA A 35 -2.19 15.81 -55.73
C ALA A 35 -0.77 15.28 -55.42
N THR A 36 -0.51 14.00 -55.67
CA THR A 36 0.80 13.38 -55.41
C THR A 36 1.93 14.19 -56.05
N GLY A 37 2.93 14.57 -55.25
CA GLY A 37 4.08 15.36 -55.70
C GLY A 37 3.79 16.86 -55.81
N ARG A 38 2.71 17.35 -55.17
CA ARG A 38 2.31 18.77 -55.17
C ARG A 38 1.80 19.19 -53.79
N ASP A 39 2.33 20.30 -53.29
CA ASP A 39 1.81 20.97 -52.11
C ASP A 39 0.46 21.65 -52.41
N LEU A 40 -0.50 21.47 -51.53
CA LEU A 40 -1.80 22.11 -51.60
C LEU A 40 -1.89 23.29 -50.63
N GLY A 41 -2.67 24.29 -51.03
CA GLY A 41 -3.14 25.35 -50.14
C GLY A 41 -4.25 24.83 -49.21
N ALA A 42 -5.23 25.67 -48.90
CA ALA A 42 -6.38 25.23 -48.12
C ALA A 42 -7.26 24.26 -48.93
N VAL A 43 -7.72 23.19 -48.29
CA VAL A 43 -8.65 22.21 -48.84
C VAL A 43 -9.89 22.19 -47.96
N SER A 44 -11.04 22.58 -48.52
CA SER A 44 -12.32 22.61 -47.81
C SER A 44 -13.38 21.77 -48.53
N ILE A 45 -13.73 20.62 -47.97
CA ILE A 45 -14.75 19.71 -48.49
C ILE A 45 -15.99 19.83 -47.62
N ASP A 46 -17.11 20.20 -48.22
CA ASP A 46 -18.39 20.34 -47.53
C ASP A 46 -18.95 18.99 -47.04
N GLY A 47 -18.65 17.88 -47.72
CA GLY A 47 -19.10 16.53 -47.38
C GLY A 47 -18.02 15.57 -46.86
N ASP A 48 -18.21 14.27 -47.12
CA ASP A 48 -17.30 13.20 -46.74
C ASP A 48 -16.09 13.13 -47.67
N LEU A 49 -14.89 12.92 -47.12
CA LEU A 49 -13.68 12.65 -47.90
C LEU A 49 -13.20 11.22 -47.67
N GLY A 50 -13.03 10.44 -48.74
CA GLY A 50 -12.45 9.09 -48.67
C GLY A 50 -10.94 9.13 -48.40
N ARG A 51 -10.17 9.82 -49.26
CA ARG A 51 -8.72 10.01 -49.08
C ARG A 51 -8.15 11.27 -49.74
N ILE A 52 -6.98 11.70 -49.29
CA ILE A 52 -6.16 12.74 -49.94
C ILE A 52 -4.70 12.32 -50.04
N LEU A 53 -4.10 12.50 -51.22
CA LEU A 53 -2.67 12.34 -51.46
C LEU A 53 -2.10 13.69 -51.87
N ALA A 54 -1.13 14.20 -51.11
CA ALA A 54 -0.57 15.53 -51.33
C ALA A 54 0.87 15.64 -50.81
N GLY A 55 1.55 16.71 -51.20
CA GLY A 55 2.90 17.03 -50.78
C GLY A 55 3.97 16.65 -51.81
N ASP A 56 5.07 17.40 -51.80
CA ASP A 56 6.25 17.14 -52.62
C ASP A 56 7.48 16.69 -51.79
N ALA A 57 8.66 16.66 -52.42
CA ALA A 57 9.88 16.20 -51.75
C ALA A 57 10.46 17.22 -50.75
N THR A 58 10.03 18.48 -50.80
CA THR A 58 10.47 19.57 -49.93
C THR A 58 9.61 19.59 -48.67
N THR A 59 9.91 18.72 -47.72
CA THR A 59 9.05 18.52 -46.53
C THR A 59 8.94 19.73 -45.61
N ALA A 60 9.86 20.69 -45.70
CA ALA A 60 9.83 21.95 -44.95
C ALA A 60 8.66 22.87 -45.34
N THR A 61 8.03 22.67 -46.50
CA THR A 61 6.79 23.36 -46.90
C THR A 61 5.55 22.55 -46.48
N PRO A 62 4.38 23.20 -46.37
CA PRO A 62 3.13 22.48 -46.10
C PRO A 62 2.74 21.58 -47.26
N GLY A 63 2.60 20.28 -47.00
CA GLY A 63 2.01 19.36 -47.98
C GLY A 63 0.54 19.66 -48.23
N VAL A 64 -0.16 20.09 -47.17
CA VAL A 64 -1.49 20.71 -47.22
C VAL A 64 -1.51 21.83 -46.17
N ALA A 65 -1.79 23.07 -46.59
CA ALA A 65 -1.83 24.19 -45.64
C ALA A 65 -2.89 23.97 -44.55
N ASP A 66 -4.14 23.71 -44.96
CA ASP A 66 -5.25 23.39 -44.06
C ASP A 66 -6.20 22.40 -44.73
N LEU A 67 -6.73 21.43 -43.99
CA LEU A 67 -7.73 20.46 -44.44
C LEU A 67 -8.97 20.54 -43.57
N THR A 68 -10.06 21.06 -44.13
CA THR A 68 -11.39 21.07 -43.51
C THR A 68 -12.32 20.15 -44.28
N VAL A 69 -12.94 19.19 -43.60
CA VAL A 69 -13.92 18.27 -44.19
C VAL A 69 -15.12 18.10 -43.24
N TYR A 70 -16.28 17.69 -43.75
CA TYR A 70 -17.38 17.36 -42.86
C TYR A 70 -17.17 16.02 -42.17
N SER A 71 -16.85 14.96 -42.91
CA SER A 71 -16.44 13.66 -42.35
C SER A 71 -15.30 13.05 -43.16
N MET A 72 -14.64 12.03 -42.60
CA MET A 72 -13.71 11.21 -43.37
C MET A 72 -14.08 9.73 -43.30
N GLY A 73 -14.14 9.08 -44.46
CA GLY A 73 -14.41 7.65 -44.60
C GLY A 73 -15.80 7.19 -44.17
N ARG A 74 -16.75 8.12 -43.90
CA ARG A 74 -18.11 7.78 -43.45
C ARG A 74 -18.81 6.82 -44.40
N PHE A 75 -18.62 7.01 -45.70
CA PHE A 75 -19.21 6.17 -46.75
C PHE A 75 -18.27 5.05 -47.22
N GLY A 76 -17.07 4.92 -46.66
CA GLY A 76 -16.08 3.95 -47.13
C GLY A 76 -15.67 4.18 -48.58
N THR A 77 -15.40 3.11 -49.32
CA THR A 77 -14.90 3.20 -50.71
C THR A 77 -16.00 3.41 -51.76
N VAL A 78 -17.28 3.43 -51.37
CA VAL A 78 -18.41 3.59 -52.31
C VAL A 78 -18.45 4.97 -52.98
N THR A 79 -17.72 5.95 -52.43
CA THR A 79 -17.52 7.30 -52.99
C THR A 79 -16.53 7.32 -54.16
N GLY A 80 -15.95 6.17 -54.53
CA GLY A 80 -14.95 6.03 -55.58
C GLY A 80 -13.50 6.12 -55.10
N ALA A 81 -13.28 6.13 -53.79
CA ALA A 81 -11.94 6.03 -53.20
C ALA A 81 -11.37 4.62 -53.38
N ILE A 82 -10.10 4.51 -53.78
CA ILE A 82 -9.41 3.20 -53.92
C ILE A 82 -9.26 2.51 -52.55
N ASP A 83 -8.94 3.31 -51.54
CA ASP A 83 -8.80 2.95 -50.13
C ASP A 83 -9.17 4.18 -49.29
N LEU A 84 -9.05 4.10 -47.97
CA LEU A 84 -9.29 5.22 -47.06
C LEU A 84 -8.00 5.79 -46.47
N THR A 85 -6.87 5.63 -47.16
CA THR A 85 -5.55 6.05 -46.71
C THR A 85 -5.16 7.37 -47.35
N SER A 86 -5.07 8.39 -46.51
CA SER A 86 -4.53 9.71 -46.86
C SER A 86 -3.06 9.79 -46.48
N THR A 87 -2.23 10.20 -47.42
CA THR A 87 -0.78 10.40 -47.21
C THR A 87 -0.43 11.82 -47.61
N ILE A 88 0.01 12.61 -46.65
CA ILE A 88 0.41 14.01 -46.85
C ILE A 88 1.89 14.11 -46.51
N ARG A 89 2.72 14.48 -47.50
CA ARG A 89 4.15 14.68 -47.30
C ARG A 89 4.45 16.15 -47.02
N GLY A 90 5.10 16.44 -45.89
CA GLY A 90 5.30 17.79 -45.38
C GLY A 90 4.27 18.16 -44.31
N THR A 91 4.34 19.41 -43.83
CA THR A 91 3.51 19.85 -42.70
C THR A 91 2.02 19.93 -43.05
N VAL A 92 1.15 19.69 -42.07
CA VAL A 92 -0.29 20.03 -42.15
C VAL A 92 -0.58 21.05 -41.06
N GLY A 93 -1.11 22.22 -41.43
CA GLY A 93 -1.51 23.26 -40.47
C GLY A 93 -2.67 22.77 -39.61
N SER A 94 -3.90 22.95 -40.07
CA SER A 94 -5.08 22.41 -39.39
C SER A 94 -5.71 21.23 -40.13
N LEU A 95 -6.08 20.19 -39.37
CA LEU A 95 -7.01 19.15 -39.79
C LEU A 95 -8.30 19.29 -39.00
N ILE A 96 -9.36 19.74 -39.66
CA ILE A 96 -10.69 19.96 -39.08
C ILE A 96 -11.68 19.00 -39.73
N VAL A 97 -12.18 18.04 -38.97
CA VAL A 97 -13.25 17.12 -39.35
C VAL A 97 -14.48 17.49 -38.54
N ARG A 98 -15.54 18.01 -39.17
CA ARG A 98 -16.71 18.55 -38.43
C ARG A 98 -17.56 17.48 -37.75
N ALA A 99 -17.52 16.24 -38.24
CA ALA A 99 -18.20 15.06 -37.73
C ALA A 99 -17.16 13.97 -37.42
N ASP A 100 -17.33 12.76 -37.94
CA ASP A 100 -16.52 11.59 -37.59
C ASP A 100 -15.37 11.33 -38.57
N ILE A 101 -14.27 10.76 -38.04
CA ILE A 101 -13.29 10.00 -38.82
C ILE A 101 -13.65 8.53 -38.64
N LYS A 102 -14.25 7.89 -39.66
CA LYS A 102 -14.68 6.50 -39.59
C LYS A 102 -13.90 5.64 -40.57
N GLY A 103 -13.07 4.75 -40.07
CA GLY A 103 -12.30 3.82 -40.88
C GLY A 103 -11.16 4.44 -41.70
N ALA A 104 -11.14 5.76 -41.90
CA ALA A 104 -10.09 6.46 -42.61
C ALA A 104 -8.78 6.52 -41.81
N PHE A 105 -7.67 6.43 -42.53
CA PHE A 105 -6.32 6.59 -42.00
C PHE A 105 -5.72 7.86 -42.61
N LEU A 106 -5.30 8.81 -41.77
CA LEU A 106 -4.54 9.98 -42.22
C LEU A 106 -3.13 9.93 -41.66
N GLN A 107 -2.14 9.95 -42.56
CA GLN A 107 -0.73 9.92 -42.24
C GLN A 107 -0.03 11.17 -42.77
N VAL A 108 0.62 11.91 -41.88
CA VAL A 108 1.52 13.02 -42.21
C VAL A 108 2.96 12.51 -42.14
N ILE A 109 3.66 12.55 -43.26
CA ILE A 109 5.01 12.01 -43.45
C ILE A 109 6.00 13.12 -43.82
N GLY A 110 7.28 12.86 -43.64
CA GLY A 110 8.35 13.85 -43.89
C GLY A 110 9.34 13.95 -42.74
N GLY A 111 9.46 12.91 -41.91
CA GLY A 111 10.29 12.91 -40.72
C GLY A 111 9.86 14.01 -39.75
N VAL A 112 10.82 14.84 -39.34
CA VAL A 112 10.58 15.93 -38.36
C VAL A 112 9.63 17.01 -38.89
N ASP A 113 9.57 17.19 -40.21
CA ASP A 113 8.69 18.15 -40.86
C ASP A 113 7.30 17.56 -41.13
N GLY A 114 7.10 16.25 -40.98
CA GLY A 114 5.80 15.59 -41.09
C GLY A 114 4.88 15.86 -39.89
N ARG A 115 4.79 17.11 -39.46
CA ARG A 115 4.03 17.58 -38.29
C ARG A 115 2.57 17.92 -38.63
N LEU A 116 1.71 17.84 -37.62
CA LEU A 116 0.32 18.28 -37.67
C LEU A 116 0.08 19.33 -36.59
N ASP A 117 -0.15 20.60 -36.94
CA ASP A 117 -0.22 21.67 -35.93
C ASP A 117 -1.51 21.63 -35.12
N THR A 118 -2.64 21.24 -35.71
CA THR A 118 -3.91 21.05 -34.97
C THR A 118 -4.75 19.94 -35.57
N LEU A 119 -5.28 19.08 -34.71
CA LEU A 119 -6.33 18.11 -35.03
C LEU A 119 -7.62 18.48 -34.28
N SER A 120 -8.70 18.70 -35.01
CA SER A 120 -10.04 18.94 -34.46
C SER A 120 -11.06 18.00 -35.10
N VAL A 121 -11.69 17.15 -34.30
CA VAL A 121 -12.77 16.25 -34.70
C VAL A 121 -14.03 16.62 -33.92
N GLY A 122 -15.07 17.06 -34.62
CA GLY A 122 -16.35 17.46 -34.03
C GLY A 122 -17.22 16.29 -33.58
N GLY A 123 -16.95 15.09 -34.10
CA GLY A 123 -17.54 13.81 -33.69
C GLY A 123 -16.49 12.88 -33.06
N SER A 124 -16.51 11.62 -33.48
CA SER A 124 -15.65 10.55 -32.95
C SER A 124 -14.60 10.08 -33.97
N MET A 125 -13.53 9.49 -33.47
CA MET A 125 -12.58 8.70 -34.27
C MET A 125 -12.93 7.22 -34.10
N ILE A 126 -13.32 6.53 -35.18
CA ILE A 126 -13.92 5.19 -35.13
C ILE A 126 -13.11 4.22 -35.98
N GLY A 127 -12.42 3.30 -35.29
CA GLY A 127 -11.73 2.17 -35.88
C GLY A 127 -12.67 1.04 -36.30
N ASN A 128 -12.15 0.15 -37.14
CA ASN A 128 -12.81 -1.08 -37.58
C ASN A 128 -11.80 -2.24 -37.57
N SER A 129 -12.08 -3.35 -38.26
CA SER A 129 -11.22 -4.53 -38.30
C SER A 129 -9.95 -4.38 -39.15
N VAL A 130 -9.82 -3.29 -39.92
CA VAL A 130 -8.64 -3.00 -40.75
C VAL A 130 -7.59 -2.27 -39.92
N ALA A 131 -6.32 -2.62 -40.09
CA ALA A 131 -5.20 -1.93 -39.43
C ALA A 131 -5.17 -0.43 -39.79
N ASN A 132 -4.84 0.41 -38.81
CA ASN A 132 -4.79 1.88 -38.93
C ASN A 132 -6.13 2.55 -39.27
N SER A 133 -7.25 1.82 -39.22
CA SER A 133 -8.56 2.38 -39.52
C SER A 133 -8.99 3.38 -38.44
N GLY A 134 -9.54 4.54 -38.83
CA GLY A 134 -9.94 5.57 -37.88
C GLY A 134 -8.76 6.20 -37.13
N ARG A 135 -7.57 6.24 -37.74
CA ARG A 135 -6.32 6.71 -37.13
C ARG A 135 -5.85 8.04 -37.73
N VAL A 136 -5.26 8.88 -36.90
CA VAL A 136 -4.41 10.00 -37.34
C VAL A 136 -2.98 9.77 -36.84
N HIS A 137 -2.02 9.90 -37.75
CA HIS A 137 -0.60 9.70 -37.48
C HIS A 137 0.26 10.84 -38.05
N SER A 138 1.25 11.29 -37.29
CA SER A 138 2.29 12.21 -37.76
C SER A 138 3.70 11.67 -37.46
N GLU A 139 4.60 11.67 -38.44
CA GLU A 139 6.01 11.36 -38.20
C GLU A 139 6.71 12.46 -37.39
N GLY A 140 6.30 13.71 -37.59
CA GLY A 140 6.69 14.85 -36.78
C GLY A 140 5.76 15.05 -35.58
N SER A 141 5.99 16.12 -34.83
CA SER A 141 5.15 16.45 -33.67
C SER A 141 3.70 16.75 -34.06
N MET A 142 2.79 16.53 -33.12
CA MET A 142 1.39 16.93 -33.22
C MET A 142 1.14 18.06 -32.22
N GLY A 143 0.46 19.12 -32.66
CA GLY A 143 0.06 20.20 -31.78
C GLY A 143 -1.16 19.84 -30.95
N LYS A 144 -2.15 20.72 -30.88
CA LYS A 144 -3.34 20.48 -30.08
C LYS A 144 -4.26 19.45 -30.76
N VAL A 145 -4.68 18.44 -30.00
CA VAL A 145 -5.66 17.44 -30.44
C VAL A 145 -6.96 17.61 -29.66
N SER A 146 -8.08 17.74 -30.37
CA SER A 146 -9.42 17.81 -29.80
C SER A 146 -10.37 16.89 -30.53
N VAL A 147 -10.97 15.94 -29.81
CA VAL A 147 -12.05 15.06 -30.30
C VAL A 147 -13.26 15.32 -29.42
N SER A 148 -14.38 15.76 -29.98
CA SER A 148 -15.55 16.12 -29.16
C SER A 148 -16.34 14.89 -28.70
N GLY A 149 -16.31 13.80 -29.47
CA GLY A 149 -16.87 12.50 -29.15
C GLY A 149 -15.84 11.53 -28.58
N ASP A 150 -15.93 10.28 -29.01
CA ASP A 150 -15.10 9.17 -28.52
C ASP A 150 -13.91 8.89 -29.46
N VAL A 151 -12.89 8.22 -28.93
CA VAL A 151 -11.88 7.52 -29.74
C VAL A 151 -12.07 6.02 -29.53
N ILE A 152 -12.51 5.32 -30.56
CA ILE A 152 -13.01 3.94 -30.48
C ILE A 152 -12.12 3.00 -31.31
N GLY A 153 -11.43 2.10 -30.63
CA GLY A 153 -10.68 1.01 -31.25
C GLY A 153 -11.58 -0.06 -31.85
N GLY A 154 -11.13 -0.66 -32.94
CA GLY A 154 -11.77 -1.78 -33.61
C GLY A 154 -10.95 -3.07 -33.51
N GLY A 155 -11.14 -3.97 -34.47
CA GLY A 155 -10.42 -5.25 -34.55
C GLY A 155 -9.08 -5.19 -35.29
N GLY A 156 -8.66 -4.03 -35.78
CA GLY A 156 -7.37 -3.85 -36.46
C GLY A 156 -6.31 -3.19 -35.58
N THR A 157 -5.04 -3.49 -35.80
CA THR A 157 -3.91 -2.88 -35.09
C THR A 157 -3.91 -1.36 -35.27
N HIS A 158 -3.71 -0.59 -34.19
CA HIS A 158 -3.77 0.88 -34.21
C HIS A 158 -5.09 1.47 -34.74
N SER A 159 -6.18 0.70 -34.74
CA SER A 159 -7.48 1.23 -35.14
C SER A 159 -8.02 2.18 -34.07
N GLY A 160 -8.66 3.28 -34.48
CA GLY A 160 -9.16 4.31 -33.56
C GLY A 160 -8.04 4.89 -32.71
N ALA A 161 -7.01 5.48 -33.33
CA ALA A 161 -5.82 5.92 -32.60
C ALA A 161 -5.32 7.31 -33.01
N ILE A 162 -4.72 7.99 -32.04
CA ILE A 162 -3.98 9.25 -32.21
C ILE A 162 -2.52 8.92 -31.94
N THR A 163 -1.66 9.10 -32.94
CA THR A 163 -0.27 8.63 -32.83
C THR A 163 0.73 9.61 -33.42
N THR A 164 1.92 9.68 -32.86
CA THR A 164 3.06 10.43 -33.42
C THR A 164 4.38 9.74 -33.10
N PHE A 165 5.43 10.01 -33.88
CA PHE A 165 6.79 9.64 -33.50
C PHE A 165 7.52 10.69 -32.65
N ARG A 166 6.91 11.85 -32.40
CA ARG A 166 7.48 12.93 -31.57
C ARG A 166 6.44 13.41 -30.58
N ASP A 167 6.42 14.71 -30.29
CA ASP A 167 5.64 15.22 -29.17
C ASP A 167 4.18 15.46 -29.56
N ILE A 168 3.26 15.26 -28.62
CA ILE A 168 1.89 15.77 -28.70
C ILE A 168 1.75 16.91 -27.69
N VAL A 169 1.38 18.12 -28.13
CA VAL A 169 1.27 19.27 -27.23
C VAL A 169 0.16 19.08 -26.19
N SER A 170 -1.00 18.57 -26.59
CA SER A 170 -2.08 18.20 -25.66
C SER A 170 -3.15 17.38 -26.37
N VAL A 171 -3.89 16.56 -25.61
CA VAL A 171 -5.03 15.79 -26.10
C VAL A 171 -6.26 16.05 -25.26
N ASN A 172 -7.38 16.38 -25.90
CA ASN A 172 -8.69 16.49 -25.26
C ASN A 172 -9.70 15.61 -26.00
N ILE A 173 -10.29 14.64 -25.31
CA ILE A 173 -11.37 13.79 -25.79
C ILE A 173 -12.60 14.09 -24.93
N GLY A 174 -13.66 14.64 -25.52
CA GLY A 174 -14.90 14.99 -24.80
C GLY A 174 -15.71 13.78 -24.33
N GLY A 175 -15.57 12.66 -25.03
CA GLY A 175 -16.14 11.36 -24.66
C GLY A 175 -15.16 10.44 -23.95
N SER A 176 -15.14 9.18 -24.36
CA SER A 176 -14.31 8.09 -23.84
C SER A 176 -13.18 7.72 -24.80
N LEU A 177 -12.12 7.13 -24.25
CA LEU A 177 -11.12 6.36 -25.01
C LEU A 177 -11.46 4.88 -24.85
N ILE A 178 -11.79 4.20 -25.95
CA ILE A 178 -12.34 2.84 -25.91
C ILE A 178 -11.41 1.91 -26.67
N GLY A 179 -10.83 0.94 -25.96
CA GLY A 179 -9.98 -0.09 -26.52
C GLY A 179 -10.74 -1.06 -27.42
N GLY A 180 -10.06 -1.55 -28.46
CA GLY A 180 -10.59 -2.55 -29.38
C GLY A 180 -10.18 -3.98 -29.05
N SER A 181 -10.27 -4.87 -30.05
CA SER A 181 -9.90 -6.29 -29.90
C SER A 181 -8.57 -6.64 -30.57
N SER A 182 -7.69 -5.64 -30.77
CA SER A 182 -6.38 -5.78 -31.41
C SER A 182 -5.35 -4.87 -30.75
N THR A 183 -4.06 -5.16 -30.94
CA THR A 183 -2.96 -4.37 -30.36
C THR A 183 -3.04 -2.88 -30.67
N PHE A 184 -2.88 -2.03 -29.64
CA PHE A 184 -2.95 -0.56 -29.75
C PHE A 184 -4.25 0.00 -30.34
N ALA A 185 -5.34 -0.77 -30.33
CA ALA A 185 -6.64 -0.25 -30.73
C ALA A 185 -7.21 0.67 -29.64
N GLY A 186 -7.69 1.85 -30.00
CA GLY A 186 -8.22 2.82 -29.04
C GLY A 186 -7.12 3.47 -28.21
N THR A 187 -6.13 4.11 -28.84
CA THR A 187 -4.90 4.53 -28.16
C THR A 187 -4.51 5.98 -28.46
N ILE A 188 -3.92 6.63 -27.46
CA ILE A 188 -3.08 7.82 -27.61
C ILE A 188 -1.63 7.37 -27.40
N LEU A 189 -0.81 7.46 -28.45
CA LEU A 189 0.58 6.98 -28.42
C LEU A 189 1.53 8.01 -28.97
N SER A 190 2.61 8.24 -28.24
CA SER A 190 3.81 8.87 -28.75
C SER A 190 4.96 7.89 -28.60
N ASP A 191 5.49 7.44 -29.75
CA ASP A 191 6.53 6.40 -29.83
C ASP A 191 7.62 6.80 -30.83
N TYR A 192 8.78 7.19 -30.34
CA TYR A 192 9.89 7.61 -31.19
C TYR A 192 10.51 6.41 -31.95
N LEU A 193 9.98 6.08 -33.12
CA LEU A 193 10.57 5.07 -34.02
C LEU A 193 11.84 5.55 -34.78
N GLY A 194 12.42 6.69 -34.38
CA GLY A 194 13.51 7.38 -35.07
C GLY A 194 14.93 7.10 -34.55
N GLY A 195 15.25 5.86 -34.18
CA GLY A 195 16.65 5.42 -33.99
C GLY A 195 17.31 5.77 -32.66
N GLY A 196 17.19 4.85 -31.70
CA GLY A 196 18.01 4.74 -30.49
C GLY A 196 17.94 5.93 -29.51
N PRO A 197 18.18 5.72 -28.20
CA PRO A 197 18.37 6.82 -27.27
C PRO A 197 19.66 7.56 -27.66
N LYS A 198 19.55 8.67 -28.41
CA LYS A 198 20.62 9.66 -28.43
C LYS A 198 20.61 10.37 -27.07
N PRO A 199 21.75 10.45 -26.36
CA PRO A 199 21.82 11.24 -25.13
C PRO A 199 21.43 12.69 -25.43
N GLY A 200 20.30 13.16 -24.86
CA GLY A 200 19.86 14.56 -24.92
C GLY A 200 18.72 14.90 -25.89
N GLU A 201 18.28 14.01 -26.78
CA GLU A 201 17.07 14.20 -27.59
C GLU A 201 15.95 13.30 -27.07
N VAL A 202 15.21 13.75 -26.05
CA VAL A 202 14.08 13.00 -25.53
C VAL A 202 12.82 13.44 -26.28
N GLY A 203 12.65 12.99 -27.52
CA GLY A 203 11.40 13.15 -28.25
C GLY A 203 10.34 12.18 -27.72
N GLY A 204 9.06 12.51 -27.92
CA GLY A 204 7.97 11.62 -27.61
C GLY A 204 7.15 12.03 -26.38
N HIS A 205 7.21 13.31 -26.02
CA HIS A 205 6.47 13.88 -24.91
C HIS A 205 4.99 14.01 -25.26
N ILE A 206 4.11 13.62 -24.34
CA ILE A 206 2.70 13.96 -24.45
C ILE A 206 2.42 14.98 -23.36
N GLY A 207 1.91 16.15 -23.73
CA GLY A 207 1.47 17.15 -22.76
C GLY A 207 0.21 16.71 -22.01
N PRO A 208 -0.60 17.64 -21.49
CA PRO A 208 -1.81 17.29 -20.76
C PRO A 208 -2.79 16.47 -21.62
N VAL A 209 -3.36 15.42 -21.03
CA VAL A 209 -4.40 14.57 -21.61
C VAL A 209 -5.67 14.67 -20.78
N SER A 210 -6.80 14.98 -21.42
CA SER A 210 -8.12 15.05 -20.79
C SER A 210 -9.10 14.13 -21.51
N ILE A 211 -9.75 13.24 -20.77
CA ILE A 211 -10.82 12.34 -21.22
C ILE A 211 -12.08 12.70 -20.43
N GLY A 212 -13.16 13.09 -21.10
CA GLY A 212 -14.37 13.56 -20.45
C GLY A 212 -15.13 12.47 -19.69
N ARG A 213 -15.03 11.22 -20.14
CA ARG A 213 -15.68 10.05 -19.54
C ARG A 213 -14.65 8.99 -19.17
N ASP A 214 -14.79 7.76 -19.66
CA ASP A 214 -14.01 6.61 -19.23
C ASP A 214 -12.85 6.32 -20.20
N VAL A 215 -11.83 5.64 -19.68
CA VAL A 215 -10.87 4.91 -20.49
C VAL A 215 -11.17 3.42 -20.31
N LEU A 216 -11.59 2.77 -21.39
CA LEU A 216 -11.99 1.36 -21.41
C LEU A 216 -10.90 0.54 -22.10
N GLY A 217 -10.36 -0.46 -21.42
CA GLY A 217 -9.39 -1.39 -21.96
C GLY A 217 -10.03 -2.38 -22.92
N GLY A 218 -9.26 -2.80 -23.91
CA GLY A 218 -9.68 -3.78 -24.90
C GLY A 218 -9.36 -5.23 -24.52
N SER A 219 -9.64 -6.15 -25.44
CA SER A 219 -9.38 -7.58 -25.26
C SER A 219 -8.01 -8.05 -25.78
N ASP A 220 -7.17 -7.13 -26.26
CA ASP A 220 -5.81 -7.42 -26.74
C ASP A 220 -4.79 -6.41 -26.18
N THR A 221 -3.51 -6.68 -26.39
CA THR A 221 -2.38 -6.02 -25.75
C THR A 221 -2.38 -4.52 -25.99
N ALA A 222 -2.23 -3.73 -24.92
CA ALA A 222 -2.15 -2.28 -25.00
C ALA A 222 -3.35 -1.61 -25.73
N ALA A 223 -4.54 -2.21 -25.67
CA ALA A 223 -5.76 -1.58 -26.14
C ALA A 223 -6.38 -0.64 -25.09
N GLY A 224 -6.84 0.54 -25.50
CA GLY A 224 -7.42 1.54 -24.59
C GLY A 224 -6.37 2.35 -23.82
N THR A 225 -5.23 2.69 -24.40
CA THR A 225 -4.05 3.18 -23.64
C THR A 225 -3.67 4.63 -23.89
N ILE A 226 -2.95 5.20 -22.93
CA ILE A 226 -2.28 6.50 -23.04
C ILE A 226 -0.79 6.26 -22.76
N ILE A 227 0.06 6.35 -23.79
CA ILE A 227 1.46 5.92 -23.70
C ILE A 227 2.39 7.00 -24.25
N SER A 228 3.31 7.47 -23.42
CA SER A 228 4.50 8.22 -23.83
C SER A 228 5.71 7.28 -23.70
N GLU A 229 6.07 6.61 -24.80
CA GLU A 229 7.05 5.52 -24.81
C GLU A 229 8.49 6.04 -24.77
N SER A 230 8.75 7.26 -25.22
CA SER A 230 10.10 7.83 -25.20
C SER A 230 10.20 9.13 -24.41
N GLY A 231 9.11 9.57 -23.77
CA GLY A 231 9.01 10.89 -23.18
C GLY A 231 8.28 10.96 -21.84
N ARG A 232 8.07 12.22 -21.43
CA ARG A 232 7.25 12.58 -20.28
C ARG A 232 5.79 12.59 -20.67
N LEU A 233 4.93 12.23 -19.73
CA LEU A 233 3.48 12.42 -19.84
C LEU A 233 3.07 13.58 -18.92
N GLY A 234 2.34 14.56 -19.47
CA GLY A 234 1.77 15.65 -18.70
C GLY A 234 0.68 15.18 -17.72
N ASN A 235 -0.11 16.11 -17.23
CA ASN A 235 -1.24 15.76 -16.38
C ASN A 235 -2.26 14.91 -17.16
N VAL A 236 -2.78 13.85 -16.53
CA VAL A 236 -3.86 13.05 -17.10
C VAL A 236 -5.12 13.23 -16.26
N THR A 237 -6.20 13.66 -16.90
CA THR A 237 -7.53 13.79 -16.29
C THR A 237 -8.52 12.88 -17.00
N ILE A 238 -9.20 12.03 -16.24
CA ILE A 238 -10.27 11.15 -16.71
C ILE A 238 -11.51 11.48 -15.85
N GLY A 239 -12.56 12.03 -16.47
CA GLY A 239 -13.77 12.41 -15.76
C GLY A 239 -14.53 11.22 -15.16
N GLY A 240 -14.45 10.06 -15.82
CA GLY A 240 -14.98 8.77 -15.38
C GLY A 240 -13.90 7.86 -14.78
N SER A 241 -13.91 6.59 -15.16
CA SER A 241 -13.07 5.52 -14.62
C SER A 241 -12.01 5.05 -15.62
N LEU A 242 -10.93 4.46 -15.09
CA LEU A 242 -9.97 3.66 -15.85
C LEU A 242 -10.34 2.19 -15.67
N LEU A 243 -10.93 1.57 -16.69
CA LEU A 243 -11.49 0.22 -16.59
C LEU A 243 -10.73 -0.71 -17.53
N ALA A 244 -9.95 -1.62 -16.98
CA ALA A 244 -9.15 -2.53 -17.78
C ALA A 244 -9.96 -3.64 -18.44
N GLY A 245 -9.42 -4.16 -19.55
CA GLY A 245 -9.94 -5.32 -20.25
C GLY A 245 -9.24 -6.61 -19.84
N SER A 246 -9.38 -7.64 -20.68
CA SER A 246 -8.85 -8.98 -20.39
C SER A 246 -7.36 -9.15 -20.71
N ALA A 247 -6.76 -8.25 -21.50
CA ALA A 247 -5.41 -8.40 -22.03
C ALA A 247 -4.35 -7.56 -21.33
N ASN A 248 -3.08 -7.89 -21.60
CA ASN A 248 -1.91 -7.23 -21.03
C ASN A 248 -1.89 -5.75 -21.40
N ARG A 249 -1.57 -4.88 -20.44
CA ARG A 249 -1.50 -3.42 -20.63
C ARG A 249 -2.79 -2.80 -21.19
N SER A 250 -3.94 -3.47 -21.09
CA SER A 250 -5.23 -2.86 -21.45
C SER A 250 -5.55 -1.75 -20.45
N ALA A 251 -6.06 -0.60 -20.92
CA ALA A 251 -6.27 0.58 -20.07
C ALA A 251 -5.01 1.03 -19.29
N HIS A 252 -3.82 0.90 -19.88
CA HIS A 252 -2.56 1.33 -19.29
C HIS A 252 -2.29 2.82 -19.56
N ILE A 253 -1.91 3.55 -18.51
CA ILE A 253 -1.37 4.91 -18.59
C ILE A 253 0.12 4.84 -18.27
N HIS A 254 0.98 5.20 -19.21
CA HIS A 254 2.42 4.93 -19.11
C HIS A 254 3.28 6.12 -19.54
N SER A 255 4.35 6.36 -18.78
CA SER A 255 5.46 7.24 -19.17
C SER A 255 6.81 6.60 -18.82
N ASN A 256 7.72 6.57 -19.79
CA ASN A 256 9.10 6.13 -19.57
C ASN A 256 9.99 7.18 -18.88
N LEU A 257 9.51 8.42 -18.73
CA LEU A 257 10.13 9.45 -17.90
C LEU A 257 9.18 9.87 -16.76
N GLU A 258 9.18 11.15 -16.38
CA GLU A 258 8.29 11.68 -15.36
C GLU A 258 6.86 11.87 -15.88
N MET A 259 5.92 11.69 -14.96
CA MET A 259 4.50 11.86 -15.20
C MET A 259 3.95 13.02 -14.35
N GLY A 260 3.04 13.81 -14.93
CA GLY A 260 2.31 14.86 -14.23
C GLY A 260 1.33 14.31 -13.18
N ALA A 261 0.43 15.17 -12.72
CA ALA A 261 -0.64 14.77 -11.81
C ALA A 261 -1.68 13.90 -12.54
N ILE A 262 -2.25 12.94 -11.80
CA ILE A 262 -3.29 12.03 -12.29
C ILE A 262 -4.58 12.28 -11.53
N LEU A 263 -5.66 12.55 -12.26
CA LEU A 263 -7.00 12.73 -11.73
C LEU A 263 -7.97 11.78 -12.42
N ILE A 264 -8.50 10.82 -11.67
CA ILE A 264 -9.55 9.90 -12.10
C ILE A 264 -10.80 10.22 -11.28
N GLY A 265 -11.88 10.68 -11.92
CA GLY A 265 -13.13 11.03 -11.21
C GLY A 265 -13.83 9.79 -10.63
N GLY A 266 -13.72 8.66 -11.31
CA GLY A 266 -14.27 7.36 -10.95
C GLY A 266 -13.24 6.42 -10.31
N SER A 267 -13.31 5.14 -10.65
CA SER A 267 -12.42 4.11 -10.10
C SER A 267 -11.31 3.72 -11.09
N VAL A 268 -10.26 3.11 -10.57
CA VAL A 268 -9.30 2.35 -11.37
C VAL A 268 -9.56 0.87 -11.11
N VAL A 269 -9.84 0.11 -12.18
CA VAL A 269 -10.19 -1.31 -12.08
C VAL A 269 -9.27 -2.12 -12.98
N GLY A 270 -8.41 -2.92 -12.36
CA GLY A 270 -7.55 -3.90 -13.02
C GLY A 270 -8.32 -5.09 -13.57
N GLY A 271 -7.76 -5.71 -14.60
CA GLY A 271 -8.35 -6.84 -15.32
C GLY A 271 -7.52 -8.11 -15.22
N ASN A 272 -7.70 -9.01 -16.18
CA ASN A 272 -7.04 -10.32 -16.17
C ASN A 272 -5.61 -10.27 -16.71
N GLY A 273 -5.30 -9.33 -17.60
CA GLY A 273 -3.97 -9.18 -18.17
C GLY A 273 -2.98 -8.54 -17.21
N ALA A 274 -1.70 -8.84 -17.37
CA ALA A 274 -0.64 -8.17 -16.63
C ALA A 274 -0.62 -6.67 -16.97
N GLN A 275 -0.37 -5.81 -15.98
CA GLN A 275 -0.35 -4.34 -16.13
C GLN A 275 -1.66 -3.74 -16.65
N SER A 276 -2.77 -4.48 -16.56
CA SER A 276 -4.08 -4.01 -17.00
C SER A 276 -4.66 -2.99 -16.01
N GLY A 277 -5.07 -1.82 -16.48
CA GLY A 277 -5.53 -0.71 -15.62
C GLY A 277 -4.42 -0.10 -14.77
N GLN A 278 -3.15 -0.31 -15.15
CA GLN A 278 -2.01 0.25 -14.45
C GLN A 278 -1.84 1.74 -14.78
N ILE A 279 -1.29 2.51 -13.83
CA ILE A 279 -0.81 3.87 -14.00
C ILE A 279 0.67 3.85 -13.60
N GLU A 280 1.57 4.06 -14.55
CA GLU A 280 3.00 3.81 -14.38
C GLU A 280 3.88 4.98 -14.84
N SER A 281 4.73 5.47 -13.95
CA SER A 281 5.86 6.33 -14.26
C SER A 281 7.18 5.62 -13.95
N LYS A 282 8.10 5.58 -14.92
CA LYS A 282 9.46 5.04 -14.70
C LYS A 282 10.38 5.98 -13.94
N LEU A 283 9.94 7.22 -13.68
CA LEU A 283 10.65 8.17 -12.83
C LEU A 283 9.69 8.65 -11.72
N THR A 284 9.50 9.96 -11.60
CA THR A 284 8.60 10.56 -10.61
C THR A 284 7.18 10.71 -11.17
N MET A 285 6.19 10.71 -10.29
CA MET A 285 4.79 10.99 -10.63
C MET A 285 4.24 12.05 -9.71
N GLY A 286 3.42 12.96 -10.27
CA GLY A 286 2.73 13.99 -9.50
C GLY A 286 1.70 13.43 -8.50
N THR A 287 0.82 14.31 -8.02
CA THR A 287 -0.29 13.90 -7.17
C THR A 287 -1.23 12.95 -7.91
N VAL A 288 -1.66 11.87 -7.27
CA VAL A 288 -2.65 10.92 -7.78
C VAL A 288 -3.94 11.05 -6.99
N THR A 289 -5.04 11.36 -7.66
CA THR A 289 -6.38 11.42 -7.10
C THR A 289 -7.30 10.47 -7.84
N ILE A 290 -7.93 9.54 -7.13
CA ILE A 290 -8.94 8.62 -7.62
C ILE A 290 -10.21 8.84 -6.80
N GLY A 291 -11.28 9.37 -7.38
CA GLY A 291 -12.52 9.66 -6.67
C GLY A 291 -13.25 8.40 -6.17
N GLY A 292 -13.05 7.27 -6.84
CA GLY A 292 -13.59 5.96 -6.51
C GLY A 292 -12.61 5.06 -5.75
N SER A 293 -12.59 3.77 -6.12
CA SER A 293 -11.66 2.78 -5.55
C SER A 293 -10.50 2.51 -6.51
N LEU A 294 -9.37 2.07 -5.97
CA LEU A 294 -8.33 1.36 -6.70
C LEU A 294 -8.55 -0.14 -6.49
N LYS A 295 -8.85 -0.87 -7.56
CA LYS A 295 -9.18 -2.30 -7.50
C LYS A 295 -8.27 -3.09 -8.42
N GLY A 296 -7.59 -4.10 -7.87
CA GLY A 296 -6.83 -5.07 -8.63
C GLY A 296 -7.70 -6.11 -9.34
N GLY A 297 -7.09 -6.79 -10.31
CA GLY A 297 -7.66 -7.94 -11.00
C GLY A 297 -6.77 -9.19 -10.86
N ILE A 298 -6.97 -10.15 -11.76
CA ILE A 298 -6.24 -11.42 -11.75
C ILE A 298 -4.81 -11.24 -12.30
N GLY A 299 -4.58 -10.25 -13.17
CA GLY A 299 -3.27 -10.02 -13.76
C GLY A 299 -2.26 -9.44 -12.78
N GLU A 300 -0.97 -9.77 -12.95
CA GLU A 300 0.12 -9.13 -12.21
C GLU A 300 0.09 -7.60 -12.42
N LYS A 301 0.26 -6.81 -11.35
CA LYS A 301 0.24 -5.34 -11.37
C LYS A 301 -1.05 -4.74 -11.98
N SER A 302 -2.13 -5.51 -12.00
CA SER A 302 -3.42 -5.03 -12.49
C SER A 302 -4.02 -4.04 -11.50
N GLY A 303 -4.52 -2.91 -12.00
CA GLY A 303 -5.05 -1.82 -11.16
C GLY A 303 -4.01 -1.29 -10.18
N GLN A 304 -2.74 -1.23 -10.59
CA GLN A 304 -1.65 -0.68 -9.78
C GLN A 304 -1.39 0.80 -10.13
N VAL A 305 -1.08 1.61 -9.13
CA VAL A 305 -0.46 2.93 -9.32
C VAL A 305 1.01 2.81 -8.91
N THR A 306 1.94 3.14 -9.80
CA THR A 306 3.38 2.96 -9.55
C THR A 306 4.22 4.12 -10.06
N ALA A 307 5.18 4.56 -9.22
CA ALA A 307 6.28 5.43 -9.59
C ALA A 307 7.60 4.80 -9.12
N ASP A 308 8.57 4.66 -10.02
CA ASP A 308 9.85 3.99 -9.69
C ASP A 308 10.77 4.87 -8.81
N ILE A 309 10.55 6.20 -8.79
CA ILE A 309 11.29 7.14 -7.94
C ILE A 309 10.36 7.71 -6.86
N ASP A 310 9.82 8.92 -7.05
CA ASP A 310 9.00 9.61 -6.05
C ASP A 310 7.56 9.73 -6.54
N LEU A 311 6.62 9.62 -5.60
CA LEU A 311 5.19 9.78 -5.85
C LEU A 311 4.67 10.94 -5.00
N GLY A 312 3.91 11.84 -5.63
CA GLY A 312 3.21 12.92 -4.93
C GLY A 312 2.17 12.42 -3.92
N ASN A 313 1.28 13.30 -3.49
CA ASN A 313 0.18 12.90 -2.61
C ASN A 313 -0.72 11.86 -3.31
N VAL A 314 -1.22 10.89 -2.54
CA VAL A 314 -2.16 9.87 -3.03
C VAL A 314 -3.47 10.03 -2.30
N SER A 315 -4.55 10.27 -3.04
CA SER A 315 -5.91 10.38 -2.51
C SER A 315 -6.83 9.40 -3.25
N ILE A 316 -7.38 8.42 -2.52
CA ILE A 316 -8.32 7.43 -3.05
C ILE A 316 -9.62 7.59 -2.26
N GLY A 317 -10.69 8.02 -2.92
CA GLY A 317 -11.94 8.40 -2.26
C GLY A 317 -12.68 7.23 -1.59
N LYS A 318 -12.42 5.99 -2.02
CA LYS A 318 -13.00 4.77 -1.45
C LYS A 318 -11.90 3.79 -1.05
N ASN A 319 -11.90 2.57 -1.61
CA ASN A 319 -11.07 1.48 -1.12
C ASN A 319 -9.83 1.25 -1.98
N VAL A 320 -8.79 0.67 -1.38
CA VAL A 320 -7.70 -0.02 -2.08
C VAL A 320 -7.95 -1.51 -1.93
N VAL A 321 -8.15 -2.22 -3.04
CA VAL A 321 -8.60 -3.63 -3.03
C VAL A 321 -7.68 -4.47 -3.90
N GLY A 322 -6.93 -5.38 -3.28
CA GLY A 322 -6.18 -6.42 -3.96
C GLY A 322 -7.07 -7.55 -4.48
N ALA A 323 -6.52 -8.35 -5.40
CA ALA A 323 -7.18 -9.50 -5.99
C ALA A 323 -6.18 -10.66 -6.16
N GLU A 324 -6.37 -11.50 -7.18
CA GLU A 324 -5.56 -12.70 -7.39
C GLU A 324 -4.21 -12.43 -8.08
N GLY A 325 -4.04 -11.27 -8.69
CA GLY A 325 -2.77 -10.86 -9.29
C GLY A 325 -1.75 -10.44 -8.24
N LYS A 326 -0.48 -10.81 -8.43
CA LYS A 326 0.64 -10.25 -7.66
C LYS A 326 0.69 -8.73 -7.87
N ASP A 327 0.92 -7.97 -6.79
CA ASP A 327 0.92 -6.50 -6.80
C ASP A 327 -0.38 -5.87 -7.35
N SER A 328 -1.49 -6.62 -7.38
CA SER A 328 -2.77 -6.13 -7.87
C SER A 328 -3.41 -5.16 -6.88
N GLY A 329 -4.02 -4.08 -7.38
CA GLY A 329 -4.66 -3.08 -6.52
C GLY A 329 -3.68 -2.42 -5.57
N GLN A 330 -2.41 -2.26 -5.97
CA GLN A 330 -1.34 -1.72 -5.12
C GLN A 330 -1.06 -0.25 -5.48
N VAL A 331 -0.68 0.53 -4.47
CA VAL A 331 0.02 1.81 -4.66
C VAL A 331 1.48 1.59 -4.29
N PHE A 332 2.38 1.81 -5.24
CA PHE A 332 3.82 1.59 -5.09
C PHE A 332 4.60 2.86 -5.40
N CYS A 333 5.56 3.18 -4.54
CA CYS A 333 6.58 4.19 -4.79
C CYS A 333 7.95 3.59 -4.46
N GLY A 334 8.92 3.72 -5.38
CA GLY A 334 10.27 3.18 -5.19
C GLY A 334 11.08 3.92 -4.12
N ARG A 335 10.78 5.20 -3.87
CA ARG A 335 11.42 6.04 -2.85
C ARG A 335 10.37 6.76 -2.01
N ASP A 336 10.28 8.08 -2.09
CA ASP A 336 9.49 8.90 -1.19
C ASP A 336 8.07 9.09 -1.71
N MET A 337 7.09 8.87 -0.83
CA MET A 337 5.68 9.10 -1.13
C MET A 337 5.17 10.28 -0.32
N GLY A 338 4.37 11.14 -0.94
CA GLY A 338 3.63 12.20 -0.26
C GLY A 338 2.64 11.66 0.78
N SER A 339 1.73 12.52 1.23
CA SER A 339 0.64 12.08 2.12
C SER A 339 -0.29 11.09 1.41
N VAL A 340 -0.79 10.11 2.15
CA VAL A 340 -1.73 9.09 1.67
C VAL A 340 -3.07 9.26 2.38
N THR A 341 -4.15 9.38 1.62
CA THR A 341 -5.52 9.39 2.14
C THR A 341 -6.38 8.36 1.43
N ILE A 342 -6.89 7.39 2.18
CA ILE A 342 -7.84 6.37 1.73
C ILE A 342 -9.19 6.61 2.43
N GLY A 343 -10.18 7.05 1.66
CA GLY A 343 -11.55 7.37 2.11
C GLY A 343 -12.41 6.15 2.46
N GLY A 344 -11.87 4.94 2.31
CA GLY A 344 -12.44 3.68 2.75
C GLY A 344 -11.38 2.78 3.40
N SER A 345 -11.38 1.49 3.03
CA SER A 345 -10.49 0.46 3.60
C SER A 345 -9.38 0.05 2.63
N ILE A 346 -8.30 -0.51 3.17
CA ILE A 346 -7.30 -1.28 2.43
C ILE A 346 -7.62 -2.77 2.62
N ARG A 347 -7.77 -3.53 1.53
CA ARG A 347 -8.10 -4.97 1.58
C ARG A 347 -7.15 -5.77 0.71
N GLY A 348 -6.46 -6.74 1.30
CA GLY A 348 -5.57 -7.66 0.61
C GLY A 348 -6.30 -8.72 -0.21
N GLY A 349 -5.65 -9.19 -1.26
CA GLY A 349 -6.11 -10.29 -2.11
C GLY A 349 -5.43 -11.61 -1.79
N THR A 350 -5.48 -12.55 -2.73
CA THR A 350 -4.95 -13.91 -2.53
C THR A 350 -3.48 -14.06 -2.91
N ASN A 351 -2.88 -13.07 -3.57
CA ASN A 351 -1.49 -13.12 -4.04
C ASN A 351 -0.64 -11.99 -3.45
N ASP A 352 0.67 -12.10 -3.62
CA ASP A 352 1.69 -11.28 -2.96
C ASP A 352 1.47 -9.78 -3.18
N ALA A 353 1.57 -9.04 -2.08
CA ALA A 353 1.52 -7.58 -2.01
C ALA A 353 0.30 -6.96 -2.72
N SER A 354 -0.78 -7.74 -2.88
CA SER A 354 -2.06 -7.27 -3.39
C SER A 354 -2.76 -6.39 -2.36
N GLY A 355 -3.39 -5.30 -2.81
CA GLY A 355 -4.09 -4.37 -1.93
C GLY A 355 -3.16 -3.72 -0.91
N ARG A 356 -1.95 -3.32 -1.33
CA ARG A 356 -0.91 -2.73 -0.47
C ARG A 356 -0.67 -1.29 -0.86
N VAL A 357 -0.35 -0.46 0.13
CA VAL A 357 0.24 0.87 -0.09
C VAL A 357 1.68 0.81 0.42
N TYR A 358 2.64 1.11 -0.44
CA TYR A 358 4.06 0.94 -0.15
C TYR A 358 4.88 2.12 -0.64
N ALA A 359 5.67 2.69 0.26
CA ALA A 359 6.78 3.59 -0.06
C ALA A 359 8.12 2.89 0.24
N GLY A 360 9.04 2.94 -0.71
CA GLY A 360 10.38 2.36 -0.56
C GLY A 360 11.27 3.15 0.42
N GLN A 361 10.94 4.41 0.70
CA GLN A 361 11.60 5.29 1.67
C GLN A 361 10.53 5.98 2.56
N ALA A 362 10.56 7.30 2.71
CA ALA A 362 9.63 7.99 3.59
C ALA A 362 8.21 8.04 2.99
N MET A 363 7.21 7.97 3.85
CA MET A 363 5.83 8.26 3.49
C MET A 363 5.36 9.45 4.32
N GLY A 364 4.62 10.37 3.69
CA GLY A 364 3.94 11.44 4.40
C GLY A 364 2.93 10.91 5.42
N ALA A 365 2.12 11.80 5.99
CA ALA A 365 1.02 11.38 6.86
C ALA A 365 0.08 10.42 6.11
N ALA A 366 -0.25 9.29 6.73
CA ALA A 366 -1.10 8.26 6.14
C ALA A 366 -2.42 8.13 6.92
N ARG A 367 -3.54 8.25 6.21
CA ARG A 367 -4.88 8.14 6.77
C ARG A 367 -5.69 7.11 5.99
N VAL A 368 -6.15 6.08 6.68
CA VAL A 368 -7.16 5.12 6.21
C VAL A 368 -8.39 5.33 7.07
N THR A 369 -9.51 5.71 6.47
CA THR A 369 -10.74 6.00 7.26
C THR A 369 -11.48 4.74 7.72
N GLY A 370 -11.33 3.63 6.99
CA GLY A 370 -11.88 2.33 7.35
C GLY A 370 -10.83 1.38 7.90
N ASP A 371 -10.97 0.10 7.56
CA ASP A 371 -10.11 -0.98 8.04
C ASP A 371 -8.86 -1.17 7.16
N ILE A 372 -7.84 -1.82 7.73
CA ILE A 372 -6.77 -2.50 6.99
C ILE A 372 -6.98 -4.00 7.19
N VAL A 373 -7.23 -4.74 6.11
CA VAL A 373 -7.57 -6.18 6.16
C VAL A 373 -6.62 -6.97 5.28
N GLY A 374 -5.89 -7.91 5.88
CA GLY A 374 -5.02 -8.85 5.19
C GLY A 374 -5.78 -9.91 4.41
N GLY A 375 -5.20 -10.36 3.30
CA GLY A 375 -5.72 -11.44 2.47
C GLY A 375 -4.96 -12.75 2.65
N ALA A 376 -5.05 -13.64 1.66
CA ALA A 376 -4.29 -14.89 1.65
C ALA A 376 -2.88 -14.74 1.05
N GLY A 377 -2.62 -13.64 0.32
CA GLY A 377 -1.29 -13.37 -0.24
C GLY A 377 -0.32 -12.81 0.78
N ARG A 378 0.98 -13.09 0.62
CA ARG A 378 2.03 -12.54 1.49
C ARG A 378 2.06 -11.02 1.38
N ALA A 379 2.20 -10.32 2.51
CA ALA A 379 2.22 -8.86 2.58
C ALA A 379 0.99 -8.17 1.94
N SER A 380 -0.13 -8.88 1.82
CA SER A 380 -1.37 -8.34 1.26
C SER A 380 -2.13 -7.48 2.29
N GLY A 381 -2.83 -6.44 1.84
CA GLY A 381 -3.64 -5.62 2.73
C GLY A 381 -2.81 -4.85 3.75
N ARG A 382 -1.77 -4.13 3.32
CA ARG A 382 -0.83 -3.44 4.22
C ARG A 382 -0.65 -1.96 3.90
N LEU A 383 -0.16 -1.22 4.88
CA LEU A 383 0.34 0.15 4.76
C LEU A 383 1.80 0.21 5.26
N ASP A 384 2.74 0.39 4.34
CA ASP A 384 4.17 0.28 4.62
C ASP A 384 4.94 1.51 4.14
N GLY A 385 5.87 2.00 4.96
CA GLY A 385 6.86 3.03 4.61
C GLY A 385 8.05 2.95 5.58
N ILE A 386 9.22 3.49 5.24
CA ILE A 386 10.37 3.49 6.15
C ILE A 386 10.19 4.51 7.27
N GLY A 387 9.66 5.70 6.97
CA GLY A 387 9.37 6.73 7.98
C GLY A 387 7.97 7.31 7.79
N MET A 388 7.19 7.40 8.87
CA MET A 388 5.83 7.93 8.84
C MET A 388 5.61 8.90 10.02
N PRO A 389 5.31 10.20 9.77
CA PRO A 389 5.07 11.15 10.85
C PRO A 389 3.76 10.87 11.60
N SER A 390 2.74 10.38 10.89
CA SER A 390 1.50 9.96 11.51
C SER A 390 0.79 8.89 10.68
N VAL A 391 0.19 7.92 11.37
CA VAL A 391 -0.71 6.93 10.78
C VAL A 391 -2.03 6.94 11.53
N LEU A 392 -3.13 7.10 10.81
CA LEU A 392 -4.49 6.94 11.34
C LEU A 392 -5.23 5.84 10.60
N VAL A 393 -5.70 4.84 11.34
CA VAL A 393 -6.63 3.80 10.87
C VAL A 393 -7.96 4.03 11.59
N GLY A 394 -8.96 4.50 10.85
CA GLY A 394 -10.30 4.83 11.35
C GLY A 394 -11.20 3.63 11.59
N GLY A 395 -10.71 2.41 11.31
CA GLY A 395 -11.29 1.13 11.72
C GLY A 395 -10.28 0.29 12.50
N SER A 396 -10.25 -1.01 12.19
CA SER A 396 -9.36 -2.02 12.76
C SER A 396 -8.25 -2.43 11.78
N VAL A 397 -7.18 -3.03 12.31
CA VAL A 397 -6.15 -3.74 11.54
C VAL A 397 -6.36 -5.25 11.75
N ARG A 398 -6.59 -6.01 10.68
CA ARG A 398 -6.88 -7.44 10.76
C ARG A 398 -5.96 -8.24 9.85
N GLY A 399 -5.21 -9.17 10.42
CA GLY A 399 -4.39 -10.13 9.70
C GLY A 399 -5.22 -11.13 8.90
N GLY A 400 -4.65 -11.63 7.81
CA GLY A 400 -5.24 -12.65 6.96
C GLY A 400 -4.51 -13.99 7.06
N LYS A 401 -4.70 -14.85 6.06
CA LYS A 401 -4.01 -16.14 5.93
C LYS A 401 -2.58 -16.00 5.39
N GLY A 402 -2.30 -14.93 4.66
CA GLY A 402 -0.98 -14.69 4.09
C GLY A 402 0.01 -14.18 5.13
N ASP A 403 1.27 -14.58 5.02
CA ASP A 403 2.32 -14.11 5.91
C ASP A 403 2.47 -12.60 5.83
N THR A 404 2.64 -11.95 6.97
CA THR A 404 2.70 -10.50 7.10
C THR A 404 1.50 -9.81 6.44
N SER A 405 0.33 -10.42 6.35
CA SER A 405 -0.86 -9.74 5.80
C SER A 405 -1.55 -8.87 6.86
N GLY A 406 -2.22 -7.79 6.44
CA GLY A 406 -3.05 -6.99 7.34
C GLY A 406 -2.25 -6.24 8.40
N GLY A 407 -1.54 -5.17 8.05
CA GLY A 407 -0.63 -4.52 8.97
C GLY A 407 -0.20 -3.12 8.60
N VAL A 408 0.51 -2.48 9.53
CA VAL A 408 1.15 -1.18 9.36
C VAL A 408 2.63 -1.31 9.73
N GLU A 409 3.54 -0.92 8.83
CA GLU A 409 4.97 -1.10 9.06
C GLU A 409 5.84 0.10 8.68
N GLY A 410 6.57 0.61 9.68
CA GLY A 410 7.66 1.58 9.59
C GLY A 410 8.99 0.89 9.26
N ARG A 411 9.11 0.23 8.10
CA ARG A 411 10.19 -0.70 7.71
C ARG A 411 11.61 -0.16 7.98
N GLY A 412 12.17 -0.47 9.14
CA GLY A 412 13.50 0.00 9.54
C GLY A 412 13.59 1.48 9.94
N GLY A 413 12.50 2.24 9.86
CA GLY A 413 12.43 3.61 10.39
C GLY A 413 11.25 3.82 11.34
N ASN A 414 10.85 5.06 11.53
CA ASN A 414 10.09 5.46 12.72
C ASN A 414 8.64 5.79 12.38
N ILE A 415 7.73 5.47 13.30
CA ILE A 415 6.35 5.99 13.30
C ILE A 415 6.17 6.88 14.53
N ALA A 416 6.02 8.18 14.31
CA ALA A 416 5.94 9.12 15.44
C ALA A 416 4.59 9.06 16.16
N THR A 417 3.48 8.97 15.41
CA THR A 417 2.14 8.75 15.97
C THR A 417 1.37 7.70 15.18
N LEU A 418 0.74 6.76 15.87
CA LEU A 418 -0.09 5.72 15.26
C LEU A 418 -1.37 5.58 16.07
N ARG A 419 -2.52 5.76 15.41
CA ARG A 419 -3.83 5.54 16.01
C ARG A 419 -4.64 4.54 15.19
N VAL A 420 -5.09 3.47 15.84
CA VAL A 420 -6.13 2.57 15.34
C VAL A 420 -7.36 2.76 16.21
N THR A 421 -8.49 3.09 15.61
CA THR A 421 -9.72 3.33 16.40
C THR A 421 -10.37 2.05 16.91
N GLY A 422 -10.20 0.94 16.19
CA GLY A 422 -10.69 -0.38 16.57
C GLY A 422 -9.57 -1.29 17.08
N ASP A 423 -9.70 -2.57 16.73
CA ASP A 423 -8.80 -3.64 17.18
C ASP A 423 -7.58 -3.80 16.27
N VAL A 424 -6.57 -4.48 16.80
CA VAL A 424 -5.49 -5.11 16.03
C VAL A 424 -5.61 -6.61 16.24
N VAL A 425 -5.90 -7.34 15.17
CA VAL A 425 -6.25 -8.77 15.23
C VAL A 425 -5.30 -9.57 14.36
N GLY A 426 -4.63 -10.57 14.94
CA GLY A 426 -3.81 -11.53 14.22
C GLY A 426 -4.64 -12.49 13.37
N GLY A 427 -4.06 -12.95 12.27
CA GLY A 427 -4.66 -13.94 11.37
C GLY A 427 -3.99 -15.31 11.46
N ALA A 428 -4.17 -16.11 10.42
CA ALA A 428 -3.56 -17.44 10.27
C ALA A 428 -2.21 -17.40 9.53
N GLY A 429 -1.80 -16.26 8.99
CA GLY A 429 -0.46 -16.07 8.40
C GLY A 429 0.57 -15.66 9.46
N VAL A 430 1.82 -16.05 9.28
CA VAL A 430 2.92 -15.68 10.19
C VAL A 430 3.10 -14.17 10.17
N GLY A 431 3.17 -13.51 11.33
CA GLY A 431 3.36 -12.04 11.36
C GLY A 431 2.17 -11.22 10.84
N SER A 432 0.98 -11.82 10.74
CA SER A 432 -0.23 -11.14 10.26
C SER A 432 -0.90 -10.32 11.36
N GLY A 433 -1.55 -9.21 11.03
CA GLY A 433 -2.18 -8.35 12.04
C GLY A 433 -1.16 -7.57 12.87
N THR A 434 -0.09 -7.08 12.24
CA THR A 434 1.07 -6.49 12.93
C THR A 434 1.16 -4.99 12.73
N ILE A 435 1.47 -4.28 13.82
CA ILE A 435 1.96 -2.91 13.82
C ILE A 435 3.45 -2.97 14.17
N GLY A 436 4.32 -2.49 13.28
CA GLY A 436 5.77 -2.59 13.45
C GLY A 436 6.50 -1.32 13.06
N ALA A 437 7.60 -0.99 13.73
CA ALA A 437 8.54 0.05 13.30
C ALA A 437 9.92 -0.13 13.97
N ASN A 438 10.95 0.59 13.53
CA ASN A 438 12.18 0.70 14.31
C ASN A 438 11.93 1.40 15.64
N GLN A 439 11.21 2.53 15.62
CA GLN A 439 10.72 3.24 16.80
C GLN A 439 9.23 3.56 16.67
N LEU A 440 8.48 3.30 17.73
CA LEU A 440 7.09 3.71 17.88
C LEU A 440 7.01 4.84 18.91
N GLY A 441 6.55 6.01 18.49
CA GLY A 441 6.30 7.13 19.39
C GLY A 441 5.05 6.91 20.23
N ILE A 442 3.95 7.58 19.86
CA ILE A 442 2.66 7.42 20.52
C ILE A 442 1.82 6.42 19.72
N VAL A 443 1.42 5.32 20.36
CA VAL A 443 0.53 4.31 19.79
C VAL A 443 -0.76 4.27 20.60
N THR A 444 -1.90 4.41 19.94
CA THR A 444 -3.22 4.31 20.56
C THR A 444 -4.10 3.33 19.82
N LEU A 445 -4.57 2.29 20.51
CA LEU A 445 -5.63 1.40 20.05
C LEU A 445 -6.93 1.71 20.81
N GLY A 446 -7.99 2.03 20.09
CA GLY A 446 -9.33 2.21 20.67
C GLY A 446 -10.03 0.89 20.98
N GLY A 447 -9.52 -0.24 20.48
CA GLY A 447 -9.95 -1.60 20.80
C GLY A 447 -8.87 -2.41 21.53
N SER A 448 -8.82 -3.70 21.22
CA SER A 448 -7.91 -4.70 21.79
C SER A 448 -6.77 -5.07 20.82
N LEU A 449 -5.69 -5.62 21.37
CA LEU A 449 -4.67 -6.37 20.64
C LEU A 449 -4.94 -7.86 20.81
N ILE A 450 -5.20 -8.59 19.72
CA ILE A 450 -5.67 -9.97 19.75
C ILE A 450 -4.75 -10.82 18.88
N GLY A 451 -4.14 -11.86 19.45
CA GLY A 451 -3.33 -12.84 18.76
C GLY A 451 -4.15 -13.73 17.82
N GLY A 452 -3.53 -14.17 16.73
CA GLY A 452 -4.11 -15.10 15.77
C GLY A 452 -3.69 -16.55 16.03
N THR A 453 -3.83 -17.39 15.01
CA THR A 453 -3.55 -18.84 15.08
C THR A 453 -2.21 -19.22 14.43
N SER A 454 -1.37 -18.24 14.12
CA SER A 454 -0.02 -18.45 13.59
C SER A 454 0.97 -17.56 14.31
N SER A 455 2.23 -17.98 14.40
CA SER A 455 3.26 -17.28 15.16
C SER A 455 3.42 -15.83 14.72
N TYR A 456 3.78 -14.97 15.66
CA TYR A 456 3.98 -13.53 15.45
C TYR A 456 2.71 -12.76 15.00
N SER A 457 1.53 -13.34 15.12
CA SER A 457 0.29 -12.69 14.71
C SER A 457 -0.34 -11.84 15.81
N GLY A 458 -0.93 -10.70 15.43
CA GLY A 458 -1.57 -9.78 16.38
C GLY A 458 -0.55 -9.12 17.30
N GLN A 459 0.40 -8.38 16.71
CA GLN A 459 1.54 -7.82 17.43
C GLN A 459 1.63 -6.31 17.33
N ILE A 460 2.16 -5.70 18.40
CA ILE A 460 2.80 -4.38 18.35
C ILE A 460 4.29 -4.59 18.59
N PHE A 461 5.10 -4.23 17.60
CA PHE A 461 6.52 -4.52 17.58
C PHE A 461 7.35 -3.25 17.36
N SER A 462 8.42 -3.10 18.14
CA SER A 462 9.47 -2.12 17.87
C SER A 462 10.86 -2.72 18.07
N THR A 463 11.85 -2.23 17.33
CA THR A 463 13.25 -2.62 17.58
C THR A 463 13.86 -1.88 18.76
N ILE A 464 13.65 -0.55 18.87
CA ILE A 464 14.38 0.34 19.78
C ILE A 464 13.52 0.93 20.89
N VAL A 465 12.31 1.39 20.60
CA VAL A 465 11.46 2.01 21.64
C VAL A 465 9.99 2.03 21.29
N ILE A 466 9.17 1.81 22.32
CA ILE A 466 7.76 2.19 22.34
C ILE A 466 7.57 3.29 23.39
N ASN A 467 7.36 4.55 23.00
CA ASN A 467 7.34 5.67 23.95
C ASN A 467 6.05 5.67 24.80
N ASN A 468 4.88 5.63 24.15
CA ASN A 468 3.62 5.55 24.88
C ASN A 468 2.67 4.64 24.12
N LEU A 469 2.28 3.55 24.78
CA LEU A 469 1.27 2.64 24.27
C LEU A 469 0.01 2.73 25.13
N THR A 470 -1.10 3.08 24.50
CA THR A 470 -2.44 3.00 25.12
C THR A 470 -3.30 2.03 24.32
N ILE A 471 -3.85 1.02 25.00
CA ILE A 471 -4.82 0.07 24.44
C ILE A 471 -6.07 0.16 25.30
N ALA A 472 -7.21 0.54 24.72
CA ALA A 472 -8.45 0.71 25.48
C ALA A 472 -9.06 -0.64 25.91
N GLY A 473 -8.91 -1.68 25.09
CA GLY A 473 -9.38 -3.03 25.35
C GLY A 473 -8.34 -3.92 26.03
N ASN A 474 -8.28 -5.17 25.59
CA ASN A 474 -7.41 -6.21 26.15
C ASN A 474 -6.15 -6.42 25.30
N ILE A 475 -5.14 -7.05 25.88
CA ILE A 475 -4.14 -7.82 25.13
C ILE A 475 -4.52 -9.28 25.31
N ARG A 476 -4.73 -10.03 24.23
CA ARG A 476 -5.11 -11.45 24.28
C ARG A 476 -4.22 -12.31 23.41
N GLY A 477 -3.58 -13.32 23.99
CA GLY A 477 -2.80 -14.32 23.27
C GLY A 477 -3.66 -15.23 22.38
N GLY A 478 -3.07 -15.72 21.29
CA GLY A 478 -3.63 -16.78 20.46
C GLY A 478 -3.61 -18.12 21.19
N SER A 479 -4.51 -19.02 20.83
CA SER A 479 -4.61 -20.37 21.40
C SER A 479 -4.40 -21.41 20.31
N ALA A 480 -3.80 -22.55 20.64
CA ALA A 480 -3.46 -23.59 19.69
C ALA A 480 -3.88 -24.98 20.19
N THR A 481 -4.14 -25.88 19.24
CA THR A 481 -4.48 -27.28 19.48
C THR A 481 -3.74 -28.15 18.47
N GLY A 482 -3.48 -29.42 18.80
CA GLY A 482 -2.90 -30.38 17.85
C GLY A 482 -1.38 -30.39 17.89
N THR A 483 -0.71 -30.08 16.77
CA THR A 483 0.76 -30.18 16.65
C THR A 483 1.40 -28.89 16.14
N GLN A 484 0.68 -27.77 16.15
CA GLN A 484 1.16 -26.51 15.61
C GLN A 484 2.01 -25.77 16.64
N ASP A 485 3.14 -25.22 16.21
CA ASP A 485 3.86 -24.22 16.99
C ASP A 485 3.07 -22.92 16.97
N LEU A 486 2.90 -22.30 18.14
CA LEU A 486 2.31 -20.98 18.26
C LEU A 486 3.14 -20.16 19.23
N VAL A 487 3.89 -19.20 18.71
CA VAL A 487 4.71 -18.32 19.55
C VAL A 487 4.42 -16.86 19.28
N TRP A 488 4.50 -16.07 20.34
CA TRP A 488 4.55 -14.60 20.27
C TRP A 488 3.28 -13.99 19.66
N THR A 489 2.11 -14.51 19.98
CA THR A 489 0.84 -13.94 19.51
C THR A 489 0.18 -13.06 20.55
N GLY A 490 -0.55 -12.01 20.13
CA GLY A 490 -1.18 -11.09 21.07
C GLY A 490 -0.12 -10.44 21.97
N LEU A 491 0.93 -9.92 21.35
CA LEU A 491 2.19 -9.55 22.01
C LEU A 491 2.51 -8.08 21.78
N VAL A 492 2.90 -7.39 22.86
CA VAL A 492 3.63 -6.12 22.78
C VAL A 492 5.11 -6.41 22.98
N HIS A 493 5.94 -6.11 21.98
CA HIS A 493 7.35 -6.44 22.01
C HIS A 493 8.25 -5.28 21.58
N CYS A 494 9.27 -4.99 22.40
CA CYS A 494 10.43 -4.21 21.98
C CYS A 494 11.68 -5.09 21.96
N ALA A 495 12.28 -5.33 20.80
CA ALA A 495 13.28 -6.38 20.60
C ALA A 495 14.61 -6.16 21.34
N SER A 496 15.20 -4.98 21.16
CA SER A 496 16.50 -4.60 21.74
C SER A 496 16.41 -3.36 22.62
N GLY A 497 15.18 -2.95 22.90
CA GLY A 497 14.84 -1.62 23.35
C GLY A 497 13.91 -1.60 24.55
N ARG A 498 13.36 -0.42 24.84
CA ARG A 498 12.54 -0.18 26.02
C ARG A 498 11.09 0.17 25.67
N ILE A 499 10.19 -0.09 26.61
CA ILE A 499 8.82 0.40 26.58
C ILE A 499 8.72 1.48 27.67
N ASP A 500 8.55 2.75 27.31
CA ASP A 500 8.57 3.84 28.28
C ASP A 500 7.30 3.85 29.15
N SER A 501 6.14 3.63 28.54
CA SER A 501 4.87 3.47 29.28
C SER A 501 3.84 2.64 28.52
N LEU A 502 3.06 1.86 29.27
CA LEU A 502 1.93 1.09 28.75
C LEU A 502 0.70 1.31 29.64
N THR A 503 -0.42 1.67 29.01
CA THR A 503 -1.74 1.73 29.66
C THR A 503 -2.70 0.79 28.94
N LEU A 504 -3.27 -0.14 29.68
CA LEU A 504 -4.28 -1.10 29.24
C LEU A 504 -5.60 -0.80 29.94
N GLY A 505 -6.64 -0.49 29.17
CA GLY A 505 -7.98 -0.24 29.68
C GLY A 505 -8.73 -1.51 30.09
N GLY A 506 -8.34 -2.67 29.53
CA GLY A 506 -8.80 -3.99 29.91
C GLY A 506 -7.71 -4.82 30.59
N SER A 507 -7.66 -6.11 30.24
CA SER A 507 -6.81 -7.13 30.86
C SER A 507 -5.72 -7.64 29.92
N LEU A 508 -4.61 -8.10 30.50
CA LEU A 508 -3.63 -8.95 29.81
C LEU A 508 -4.06 -10.41 29.97
N ILE A 509 -4.34 -11.10 28.86
CA ILE A 509 -4.96 -12.42 28.84
C ILE A 509 -4.08 -13.36 28.02
N ALA A 510 -3.63 -14.44 28.64
CA ALA A 510 -2.83 -15.46 27.98
C ALA A 510 -3.65 -16.32 27.01
N GLY A 511 -2.98 -16.88 26.01
CA GLY A 511 -3.54 -17.96 25.19
C GLY A 511 -3.65 -19.27 25.96
N THR A 512 -4.37 -20.25 25.41
CA THR A 512 -4.42 -21.62 25.93
C THR A 512 -3.63 -22.56 25.03
N ASP A 513 -2.80 -23.39 25.65
CA ASP A 513 -2.03 -24.43 24.99
C ASP A 513 -2.74 -25.78 25.13
N ALA A 514 -3.10 -26.36 23.98
CA ALA A 514 -3.51 -27.74 23.83
C ALA A 514 -2.81 -28.38 22.63
N THR A 515 -1.61 -27.89 22.29
CA THR A 515 -0.76 -28.39 21.22
C THR A 515 0.37 -29.26 21.80
N THR A 516 0.98 -30.07 20.94
CA THR A 516 2.25 -30.76 21.21
C THR A 516 3.45 -30.03 20.61
N GLY A 517 3.22 -28.92 19.89
CA GLY A 517 4.25 -28.04 19.36
C GLY A 517 4.73 -27.03 20.40
N THR A 518 5.68 -26.17 20.02
CA THR A 518 6.17 -25.10 20.90
C THR A 518 5.09 -24.04 21.11
N PHE A 519 4.77 -23.74 22.37
CA PHE A 519 3.80 -22.72 22.76
C PHE A 519 4.41 -21.73 23.74
N GLU A 520 4.74 -20.53 23.27
CA GLU A 520 5.50 -19.57 24.08
C GLU A 520 5.06 -18.11 23.89
N HIS A 521 4.95 -17.39 25.00
CA HIS A 521 4.70 -15.94 25.04
C HIS A 521 3.45 -15.49 24.28
N ASN A 522 2.37 -16.28 24.34
CA ASN A 522 1.07 -15.93 23.77
C ASN A 522 0.25 -15.15 24.80
N GLY A 523 0.10 -13.84 24.59
CA GLY A 523 -0.51 -12.92 25.55
C GLY A 523 0.54 -12.37 26.52
N ALA A 524 1.45 -11.53 26.00
CA ALA A 524 2.63 -11.09 26.74
C ALA A 524 2.99 -9.62 26.47
N ILE A 525 3.79 -9.06 27.38
CA ILE A 525 4.46 -7.76 27.22
C ILE A 525 5.95 -7.99 27.45
N ARG A 526 6.80 -7.60 26.49
CA ARG A 526 8.24 -7.87 26.57
C ARG A 526 9.10 -6.72 26.06
N ALA A 527 10.17 -6.40 26.78
CA ALA A 527 11.21 -5.49 26.33
C ALA A 527 12.60 -6.12 26.45
N GLY A 528 13.44 -5.91 25.43
CA GLY A 528 14.85 -6.31 25.44
C GLY A 528 15.73 -5.50 26.40
N ASN A 529 15.25 -4.34 26.83
CA ASN A 529 15.81 -3.53 27.91
C ASN A 529 14.79 -3.41 29.05
N ASN A 530 14.37 -2.19 29.41
CA ASN A 530 13.45 -1.94 30.51
C ASN A 530 12.01 -1.66 30.04
N ILE A 531 11.05 -1.91 30.92
CA ILE A 531 9.68 -1.40 30.83
C ILE A 531 9.52 -0.35 31.92
N GLY A 532 9.03 0.84 31.58
CA GLY A 532 8.71 1.88 32.53
C GLY A 532 7.41 1.56 33.27
N ARG A 533 6.49 2.53 33.35
CA ARG A 533 5.23 2.32 34.07
C ARG A 533 4.24 1.47 33.27
N ILE A 534 3.65 0.48 33.92
CA ILE A 534 2.55 -0.33 33.41
C ILE A 534 1.29 -0.05 34.23
N ALA A 535 0.19 0.28 33.57
CA ALA A 535 -1.12 0.39 34.21
C ALA A 535 -2.13 -0.50 33.49
N ILE A 536 -2.72 -1.45 34.21
CA ILE A 536 -3.73 -2.40 33.74
C ILE A 536 -4.99 -2.16 34.56
N ARG A 537 -6.03 -1.63 33.91
CA ARG A 537 -7.32 -1.36 34.56
C ARG A 537 -8.16 -2.63 34.77
N GLY A 538 -7.86 -3.69 34.02
CA GLY A 538 -8.40 -5.03 34.24
C GLY A 538 -7.47 -5.89 35.09
N SER A 539 -7.33 -7.15 34.68
CA SER A 539 -6.53 -8.18 35.36
C SER A 539 -5.33 -8.62 34.52
N ILE A 540 -4.40 -9.35 35.13
CA ILE A 540 -3.43 -10.19 34.42
C ILE A 540 -3.90 -11.63 34.60
N VAL A 541 -4.21 -12.33 33.52
CA VAL A 541 -4.88 -13.64 33.56
C VAL A 541 -4.16 -14.62 32.63
N GLY A 542 -3.36 -15.49 33.22
CA GLY A 542 -2.85 -16.71 32.58
C GLY A 542 -3.75 -17.92 32.83
N ASN A 543 -3.22 -19.09 32.58
CA ASN A 543 -3.85 -20.37 32.91
C ASN A 543 -2.78 -21.45 33.13
N ALA A 544 -3.19 -22.64 33.58
CA ALA A 544 -2.31 -23.77 33.86
C ALA A 544 -1.44 -24.24 32.67
N THR A 545 -1.83 -23.90 31.44
CA THR A 545 -1.10 -24.31 30.22
C THR A 545 -0.19 -23.21 29.67
N ASN A 546 -0.42 -21.95 30.05
CA ASN A 546 0.38 -20.81 29.59
C ASN A 546 0.16 -19.60 30.50
N ALA A 547 1.26 -19.07 31.02
CA ALA A 547 1.22 -17.90 31.88
C ALA A 547 0.98 -16.60 31.07
N ALA A 548 0.45 -15.59 31.74
CA ALA A 548 0.50 -14.22 31.23
C ALA A 548 1.85 -13.59 31.58
N TYR A 549 2.63 -13.16 30.58
CA TYR A 549 4.01 -12.76 30.79
C TYR A 549 4.23 -11.24 30.75
N ILE A 550 5.02 -10.72 31.70
CA ILE A 550 5.64 -9.39 31.63
C ILE A 550 7.15 -9.56 31.86
N LEU A 551 7.93 -9.32 30.81
CA LEU A 551 9.36 -9.67 30.78
C LEU A 551 10.21 -8.46 30.39
N ALA A 552 11.29 -8.21 31.13
CA ALA A 552 12.25 -7.17 30.80
C ALA A 552 13.65 -7.55 31.28
N PHE A 553 14.68 -7.11 30.54
CA PHE A 553 16.07 -7.41 30.88
C PHE A 553 16.65 -6.44 31.92
N GLY A 554 16.45 -5.14 31.74
CA GLY A 554 17.21 -4.11 32.47
C GLY A 554 17.54 -2.92 31.58
N GLN A 555 17.91 -1.80 32.17
CA GLN A 555 18.27 -0.59 31.45
C GLN A 555 19.54 -0.83 30.62
N GLN A 556 19.61 -0.28 29.40
CA GLN A 556 20.83 -0.42 28.59
C GLN A 556 22.05 0.20 29.30
N ILE A 557 21.81 1.33 29.99
CA ILE A 557 22.78 2.06 30.80
C ILE A 557 22.11 2.33 32.15
N PRO A 558 22.26 1.43 33.14
CA PRO A 558 21.68 1.61 34.46
C PRO A 558 22.36 2.75 35.25
N PRO A 559 21.62 3.58 36.00
CA PRO A 559 22.21 4.49 36.99
C PRO A 559 23.04 3.75 38.04
N ALA A 560 23.98 4.44 38.68
CA ALA A 560 24.78 3.84 39.74
C ALA A 560 23.89 3.33 40.89
N GLY A 561 24.01 2.04 41.23
CA GLY A 561 23.28 1.41 42.33
C GLY A 561 21.86 0.93 41.99
N SER A 562 21.41 1.03 40.74
CA SER A 562 20.05 0.62 40.36
C SER A 562 19.94 0.21 38.90
N ASP A 563 19.27 -0.91 38.65
CA ASP A 563 18.93 -1.36 37.30
C ASP A 563 17.45 -1.72 37.23
N VAL A 564 16.60 -0.71 37.06
CA VAL A 564 15.14 -0.90 37.02
C VAL A 564 14.74 -1.50 35.68
N ALA A 565 14.58 -2.81 35.65
CA ALA A 565 14.11 -3.55 34.49
C ALA A 565 12.60 -3.37 34.28
N ILE A 566 11.81 -3.38 35.36
CA ILE A 566 10.37 -3.12 35.31
C ILE A 566 10.04 -2.01 36.31
N GLY A 567 9.44 -0.92 35.83
CA GLY A 567 9.00 0.18 36.67
C GLY A 567 7.79 -0.18 37.54
N ALA A 568 6.97 0.80 37.87
CA ALA A 568 5.75 0.55 38.63
C ALA A 568 4.72 -0.23 37.81
N ILE A 569 4.09 -1.24 38.42
CA ILE A 569 2.98 -2.01 37.85
C ILE A 569 1.74 -1.76 38.70
N ASN A 570 0.68 -1.22 38.09
CA ASN A 570 -0.60 -1.01 38.74
C ASN A 570 -1.68 -1.86 38.04
N VAL A 571 -2.15 -2.91 38.71
CA VAL A 571 -3.27 -3.76 38.26
C VAL A 571 -4.47 -3.45 39.15
N THR A 572 -5.60 -3.07 38.56
CA THR A 572 -6.82 -2.78 39.34
C THR A 572 -7.58 -4.05 39.70
N GLY A 573 -7.58 -5.04 38.80
CA GLY A 573 -8.16 -6.37 39.04
C GLY A 573 -7.18 -7.32 39.73
N ARG A 574 -7.30 -8.60 39.40
CA ARG A 574 -6.48 -9.68 39.96
C ARG A 574 -5.25 -9.99 39.09
N VAL A 575 -4.32 -10.72 39.66
CA VAL A 575 -3.20 -11.36 38.96
C VAL A 575 -3.32 -12.86 39.16
N GLU A 576 -3.47 -13.62 38.08
CA GLU A 576 -3.72 -15.05 38.10
C GLU A 576 -2.82 -15.74 37.06
N HIS A 577 -2.13 -16.82 37.44
CA HIS A 577 -1.23 -17.58 36.56
C HIS A 577 -0.29 -16.68 35.74
N ALA A 578 0.30 -15.67 36.38
CA ALA A 578 1.18 -14.71 35.73
C ALA A 578 2.66 -14.98 36.07
N LEU A 579 3.53 -14.67 35.11
CA LEU A 579 4.97 -14.55 35.37
C LEU A 579 5.44 -13.14 35.02
N ILE A 580 5.81 -12.39 36.06
CA ILE A 580 6.44 -11.08 35.93
C ILE A 580 7.92 -11.26 36.26
N HIS A 581 8.79 -11.24 35.25
CA HIS A 581 10.20 -11.59 35.38
C HIS A 581 11.10 -10.47 34.89
N ALA A 582 11.75 -9.80 35.83
CA ALA A 582 12.81 -8.84 35.60
C ALA A 582 14.16 -9.56 35.59
N GLY A 583 14.94 -9.29 34.56
CA GLY A 583 16.29 -9.81 34.38
C GLY A 583 16.45 -10.81 33.24
N VAL A 584 15.49 -10.90 32.31
CA VAL A 584 15.51 -11.86 31.19
C VAL A 584 15.29 -11.19 29.85
N ASP A 585 15.87 -11.75 28.78
CA ASP A 585 15.68 -11.28 27.41
C ASP A 585 15.38 -12.42 26.42
N SER A 586 15.26 -12.09 25.13
CA SER A 586 15.00 -13.05 24.04
C SER A 586 16.22 -13.84 23.57
N PHE A 587 17.41 -13.51 24.08
CA PHE A 587 18.69 -14.04 23.61
C PHE A 587 19.36 -14.94 24.66
N GLY A 588 18.67 -15.25 25.76
CA GLY A 588 19.20 -16.06 26.86
C GLY A 588 20.21 -15.31 27.72
N ARG A 589 20.27 -13.97 27.63
CA ARG A 589 21.03 -13.16 28.58
C ARG A 589 20.20 -12.94 29.83
N SER A 590 20.90 -12.90 30.95
CA SER A 590 20.33 -12.68 32.27
C SER A 590 20.90 -11.42 32.91
N ASN A 591 20.13 -10.84 33.82
CA ASN A 591 20.55 -9.70 34.61
C ASN A 591 20.20 -9.94 36.07
N ALA A 592 21.22 -10.28 36.84
CA ALA A 592 21.14 -10.56 38.27
C ALA A 592 20.91 -9.28 39.10
N ASP A 593 21.19 -8.11 38.52
CA ASP A 593 21.00 -6.80 39.15
C ASP A 593 19.58 -6.24 38.93
N ALA A 594 18.72 -6.96 38.21
CA ALA A 594 17.44 -6.45 37.77
C ALA A 594 16.52 -6.10 38.94
N GLN A 595 15.88 -4.93 38.86
CA GLN A 595 14.98 -4.42 39.88
C GLN A 595 13.57 -4.20 39.33
N ILE A 596 12.60 -4.40 40.22
CA ILE A 596 11.18 -4.09 40.00
C ILE A 596 10.77 -2.94 40.92
N GLY A 597 10.04 -1.98 40.36
CA GLY A 597 9.41 -0.89 41.11
C GLY A 597 8.28 -1.36 42.04
N THR A 598 7.40 -0.43 42.42
CA THR A 598 6.19 -0.78 43.18
C THR A 598 5.22 -1.60 42.33
N VAL A 599 4.77 -2.73 42.85
CA VAL A 599 3.70 -3.54 42.28
C VAL A 599 2.46 -3.38 43.14
N THR A 600 1.36 -2.91 42.54
CA THR A 600 0.05 -2.76 43.20
C THR A 600 -0.98 -3.58 42.46
N VAL A 601 -1.68 -4.45 43.19
CA VAL A 601 -2.78 -5.29 42.71
C VAL A 601 -4.01 -4.98 43.54
N GLY A 602 -5.09 -4.52 42.93
CA GLY A 602 -6.32 -4.18 43.64
C GLY A 602 -7.12 -5.41 44.09
N GLY A 603 -7.04 -6.50 43.34
CA GLY A 603 -7.69 -7.78 43.65
C GLY A 603 -6.73 -8.83 44.20
N ASP A 604 -7.05 -10.08 43.90
CA ASP A 604 -6.32 -11.25 44.39
C ASP A 604 -5.02 -11.50 43.61
N TRP A 605 -4.09 -12.18 44.25
CA TRP A 605 -2.88 -12.75 43.68
C TRP A 605 -2.99 -14.27 43.74
N ILE A 606 -3.10 -14.93 42.58
CA ILE A 606 -3.44 -16.35 42.46
C ILE A 606 -2.36 -17.04 41.63
N ALA A 607 -1.67 -18.04 42.19
CA ALA A 607 -0.77 -18.93 41.46
C ALA A 607 0.17 -18.18 40.50
N SER A 608 0.82 -17.12 40.97
CA SER A 608 1.60 -16.19 40.13
C SER A 608 2.95 -15.87 40.76
N SER A 609 3.94 -15.61 39.91
CA SER A 609 5.32 -15.33 40.33
C SER A 609 5.77 -13.92 39.93
N LEU A 610 6.44 -13.24 40.86
CA LEU A 610 7.07 -11.94 40.71
C LEU A 610 8.55 -12.07 41.01
N VAL A 611 9.39 -11.94 39.99
CA VAL A 611 10.79 -12.35 40.06
C VAL A 611 11.70 -11.24 39.58
N ALA A 612 12.73 -10.91 40.36
CA ALA A 612 13.77 -9.96 40.00
C ALA A 612 15.15 -10.61 40.12
N GLY A 613 15.91 -10.67 39.02
CA GLY A 613 17.30 -11.12 38.99
C GLY A 613 17.57 -12.56 39.44
N ALA A 614 16.53 -13.40 39.48
CA ALA A 614 16.59 -14.78 39.94
C ALA A 614 16.20 -15.78 38.84
N GLN A 615 16.68 -17.01 38.98
CA GLN A 615 16.29 -18.20 38.23
C GLN A 615 15.67 -19.24 39.15
N ALA A 616 14.73 -20.01 38.61
CA ALA A 616 13.94 -21.03 39.31
C ALA A 616 14.70 -22.33 39.65
N GLY A 617 16.03 -22.36 39.51
CA GLY A 617 16.80 -23.57 39.80
C GLY A 617 16.53 -24.75 38.86
N ALA A 618 16.73 -25.96 39.38
CA ALA A 618 16.66 -27.23 38.65
C ALA A 618 15.23 -27.77 38.53
N ASP A 619 14.32 -27.41 39.44
CA ASP A 619 12.92 -27.82 39.38
C ASP A 619 12.08 -26.99 38.39
N GLY A 620 12.57 -25.80 38.03
CA GLY A 620 11.95 -24.92 37.03
C GLY A 620 10.74 -24.14 37.54
N VAL A 621 10.50 -24.12 38.86
CA VAL A 621 9.41 -23.39 39.50
C VAL A 621 9.95 -22.41 40.54
N PHE A 622 9.32 -21.24 40.67
CA PHE A 622 9.80 -20.22 41.61
C PHE A 622 9.16 -20.40 42.99
N GLY A 623 9.85 -19.97 44.05
CA GLY A 623 9.40 -20.09 45.43
C GLY A 623 9.92 -21.34 46.14
N THR A 624 10.94 -22.01 45.59
CA THR A 624 11.53 -23.25 46.12
C THR A 624 12.97 -23.02 46.61
N GLN A 625 13.60 -24.08 47.14
CA GLN A 625 14.90 -23.94 47.81
C GLN A 625 16.05 -23.66 46.82
N ASP A 626 15.94 -24.13 45.59
CA ASP A 626 16.94 -24.03 44.54
C ASP A 626 16.79 -22.76 43.68
N ASP A 627 15.81 -21.90 43.98
CA ASP A 627 15.82 -20.52 43.52
C ASP A 627 17.17 -19.87 43.83
N ALA A 628 17.77 -19.26 42.81
CA ALA A 628 19.10 -18.70 42.92
C ALA A 628 19.22 -17.40 42.14
N LYS A 629 20.17 -16.56 42.56
CA LYS A 629 20.56 -15.36 41.81
C LYS A 629 21.08 -15.80 40.44
N PHE A 630 20.74 -15.06 39.38
CA PHE A 630 21.34 -15.30 38.08
C PHE A 630 22.85 -15.24 38.18
N SER A 631 23.54 -16.18 37.52
CA SER A 631 24.99 -16.26 37.53
C SER A 631 25.51 -16.92 36.25
N GLY A 632 26.82 -16.79 36.01
CA GLY A 632 27.49 -17.43 34.89
C GLY A 632 27.72 -16.51 33.69
N ALA A 633 28.17 -17.10 32.58
CA ALA A 633 28.44 -16.37 31.34
C ALA A 633 27.15 -15.71 30.83
N PHE A 634 27.29 -14.50 30.26
CA PHE A 634 26.16 -13.69 29.75
C PHE A 634 25.18 -13.15 30.81
N THR A 635 25.54 -13.25 32.09
CA THR A 635 24.83 -12.59 33.19
C THR A 635 25.42 -11.21 33.47
N ARG A 636 24.58 -10.18 33.56
CA ARG A 636 24.94 -8.90 34.17
C ARG A 636 24.82 -9.01 35.68
N ASP A 637 25.94 -8.81 36.39
CA ASP A 637 26.01 -8.84 37.85
C ASP A 637 27.10 -7.88 38.32
N ALA A 638 26.69 -6.71 38.80
CA ALA A 638 27.57 -5.66 39.30
C ALA A 638 27.61 -5.73 40.83
N ALA A 639 28.80 -5.87 41.42
CA ALA A 639 28.97 -6.10 42.85
C ALA A 639 28.29 -5.09 43.80
N ALA A 640 28.00 -3.87 43.32
CA ALA A 640 27.36 -2.81 44.09
C ALA A 640 25.83 -2.70 43.86
N VAL A 641 25.27 -3.55 43.00
CA VAL A 641 23.85 -3.63 42.69
C VAL A 641 23.36 -5.02 43.10
N PHE A 642 22.09 -5.09 43.47
CA PHE A 642 21.43 -6.34 43.79
C PHE A 642 20.00 -6.28 43.26
N SER A 643 19.46 -7.44 42.92
CA SER A 643 18.07 -7.53 42.51
C SER A 643 17.13 -7.18 43.65
N ARG A 644 16.10 -6.40 43.35
CA ARG A 644 15.20 -5.87 44.36
C ARG A 644 13.79 -5.73 43.82
N ILE A 645 12.81 -6.07 44.65
CA ILE A 645 11.42 -5.67 44.47
C ILE A 645 11.14 -4.54 45.47
N ASN A 646 10.84 -3.33 44.97
CA ASN A 646 10.74 -2.16 45.83
C ASN A 646 9.62 -2.27 46.86
N SER A 647 8.40 -2.59 46.42
CA SER A 647 7.28 -2.92 47.29
C SER A 647 6.18 -3.67 46.54
N VAL A 648 5.43 -4.50 47.25
CA VAL A 648 4.28 -5.25 46.73
C VAL A 648 3.06 -4.96 47.60
N ILE A 649 1.97 -4.53 46.98
CA ILE A 649 0.70 -4.22 47.64
C ILE A 649 -0.39 -5.03 46.95
N ILE A 650 -1.02 -5.94 47.69
CA ILE A 650 -2.10 -6.80 47.21
C ILE A 650 -3.34 -6.46 48.03
N GLY A 651 -4.39 -5.95 47.37
CA GLY A 651 -5.63 -5.56 48.03
C GLY A 651 -6.53 -6.73 48.41
N GLY A 652 -6.44 -7.83 47.66
CA GLY A 652 -7.19 -9.07 47.89
C GLY A 652 -6.39 -10.13 48.65
N GLN A 653 -6.70 -11.39 48.34
CA GLN A 653 -6.06 -12.57 48.92
C GLN A 653 -4.82 -13.00 48.14
N VAL A 654 -4.00 -13.81 48.78
CA VAL A 654 -2.83 -14.46 48.18
C VAL A 654 -3.03 -15.96 48.26
N VAL A 655 -3.13 -16.63 47.11
CA VAL A 655 -3.50 -18.05 47.00
C VAL A 655 -2.60 -18.72 45.94
N GLY A 656 -2.18 -19.96 46.15
CA GLY A 656 -1.55 -20.78 45.11
C GLY A 656 -2.52 -21.77 44.50
N THR A 657 -2.10 -23.01 44.26
CA THR A 657 -2.97 -24.07 43.72
C THR A 657 -3.13 -25.26 44.69
N GLU A 658 -3.95 -26.23 44.28
CA GLU A 658 -4.12 -27.49 44.98
C GLU A 658 -3.13 -28.57 44.51
N PHE A 659 -2.29 -28.29 43.51
CA PHE A 659 -1.36 -29.26 42.95
C PHE A 659 -0.07 -29.35 43.80
N THR A 660 0.56 -30.52 43.78
CA THR A 660 1.83 -30.73 44.45
C THR A 660 2.97 -30.63 43.44
N GLY A 661 3.88 -29.68 43.63
CA GLY A 661 5.09 -29.53 42.81
C GLY A 661 5.02 -28.41 41.78
N ASP A 662 3.89 -27.75 41.60
CA ASP A 662 3.88 -26.36 41.15
C ASP A 662 4.15 -25.44 42.35
N HIS A 663 4.99 -24.44 42.14
CA HIS A 663 5.37 -23.47 43.15
C HIS A 663 5.37 -22.07 42.55
N PHE A 664 5.06 -21.09 43.40
CA PHE A 664 5.00 -19.69 43.03
C PHE A 664 5.81 -18.84 44.00
N GLY A 665 6.40 -17.76 43.50
CA GLY A 665 7.39 -17.01 44.26
C GLY A 665 7.33 -15.50 44.05
N ILE A 666 7.43 -14.74 45.14
CA ILE A 666 7.96 -13.38 45.14
C ILE A 666 9.46 -13.50 45.46
N VAL A 667 10.31 -13.43 44.42
CA VAL A 667 11.73 -13.82 44.51
C VAL A 667 12.65 -12.68 44.06
N ALA A 668 13.59 -12.28 44.91
CA ALA A 668 14.66 -11.32 44.62
C ALA A 668 15.79 -11.46 45.66
N GLU A 669 16.92 -10.78 45.51
CA GLU A 669 17.87 -10.68 46.65
C GLU A 669 17.26 -9.89 47.81
N SER A 670 16.36 -8.93 47.54
CA SER A 670 15.68 -8.15 48.58
C SER A 670 14.25 -7.73 48.21
N VAL A 671 13.32 -7.78 49.17
CA VAL A 671 11.96 -7.26 49.05
C VAL A 671 11.75 -6.12 50.06
N GLY A 672 11.46 -4.92 49.57
CA GLY A 672 11.40 -3.74 50.44
C GLY A 672 10.18 -3.70 51.37
N SER A 673 9.00 -4.06 50.88
CA SER A 673 7.81 -4.24 51.71
C SER A 673 6.75 -5.09 50.99
N LEU A 674 5.96 -5.84 51.77
CA LEU A 674 4.83 -6.61 51.28
C LEU A 674 3.59 -6.31 52.12
N SER A 675 2.49 -5.93 51.48
CA SER A 675 1.18 -5.77 52.14
C SER A 675 0.13 -6.65 51.46
N ILE A 676 -0.65 -7.37 52.27
CA ILE A 676 -1.76 -8.23 51.83
C ILE A 676 -3.02 -7.78 52.56
N GLY A 677 -4.03 -7.31 51.82
CA GLY A 677 -5.16 -6.58 52.36
C GLY A 677 -4.70 -5.36 53.16
N ALA A 678 -5.14 -5.27 54.42
CA ALA A 678 -4.70 -4.22 55.35
C ALA A 678 -3.44 -4.60 56.15
N ASN A 679 -2.90 -5.81 55.97
CA ASN A 679 -1.81 -6.33 56.79
C ASN A 679 -0.46 -6.07 56.12
N LEU A 680 0.43 -5.40 56.84
CA LEU A 680 1.85 -5.32 56.49
C LEU A 680 2.53 -6.61 56.95
N ILE A 681 3.15 -7.35 56.03
CA ILE A 681 3.91 -8.55 56.35
C ILE A 681 5.28 -8.11 56.89
N PRO A 682 5.66 -8.53 58.12
CA PRO A 682 6.97 -8.18 58.67
C PRO A 682 8.09 -8.83 57.86
N LEU A 683 9.01 -8.01 57.36
CA LEU A 683 10.23 -8.42 56.66
C LEU A 683 11.45 -7.99 57.48
N LEU A 684 12.52 -8.78 57.45
CA LEU A 684 13.77 -8.44 58.11
C LEU A 684 14.51 -7.37 57.30
N ALA A 685 15.15 -6.43 58.00
CA ALA A 685 15.97 -5.43 57.31
C ALA A 685 17.23 -6.09 56.73
N GLY A 686 17.39 -6.06 55.41
CA GLY A 686 18.57 -6.59 54.75
C GLY A 686 18.25 -7.25 53.41
N LYS A 687 19.12 -8.18 53.02
CA LYS A 687 18.94 -9.07 51.87
C LYS A 687 19.28 -10.50 52.29
N HIS A 688 18.76 -11.49 51.57
CA HIS A 688 18.98 -12.92 51.81
C HIS A 688 18.52 -13.43 53.18
N ASN A 689 17.50 -12.80 53.80
CA ASN A 689 17.13 -13.13 55.18
C ASN A 689 15.63 -13.47 55.38
N ASP A 690 14.78 -13.25 54.38
CA ASP A 690 13.35 -13.56 54.47
C ASP A 690 12.97 -14.79 53.62
N GLU A 691 12.35 -15.79 54.26
CA GLU A 691 11.67 -16.91 53.60
C GLU A 691 10.31 -17.12 54.29
N ILE A 692 9.23 -16.68 53.62
CA ILE A 692 7.90 -16.59 54.22
C ILE A 692 6.88 -17.32 53.34
N LEU A 693 6.10 -18.20 53.95
CA LEU A 693 4.94 -18.80 53.31
C LEU A 693 3.77 -17.79 53.29
N LEU A 694 3.30 -17.41 52.11
CA LEU A 694 2.30 -16.35 51.95
C LEU A 694 0.86 -16.86 51.89
N ALA A 695 0.66 -18.12 51.51
CA ALA A 695 -0.62 -18.80 51.53
C ALA A 695 -0.65 -19.80 52.70
N PRO A 696 -1.05 -19.39 53.92
CA PRO A 696 -1.16 -20.31 55.05
C PRO A 696 -2.32 -21.30 54.86
N LEU A 697 -2.09 -22.56 55.26
CA LEU A 697 -3.01 -23.69 55.18
C LEU A 697 -4.38 -23.35 55.81
N ILE A 698 -5.37 -23.03 54.98
CA ILE A 698 -6.79 -23.01 55.37
C ILE A 698 -7.51 -23.94 54.41
N ASP A 699 -8.17 -24.97 54.96
CA ASP A 699 -9.09 -25.87 54.26
C ASP A 699 -8.61 -26.46 52.91
N GLY A 700 -7.42 -27.07 52.88
CA GLY A 700 -7.00 -27.94 51.77
C GLY A 700 -6.17 -27.29 50.66
N PHE A 701 -5.87 -25.99 50.74
CA PHE A 701 -4.91 -25.33 49.86
C PHE A 701 -3.47 -25.57 50.35
N PHE A 702 -2.61 -26.14 49.50
CA PHE A 702 -1.21 -26.44 49.84
C PHE A 702 -0.36 -25.16 49.81
N GLY A 703 0.63 -25.08 50.70
CA GLY A 703 1.52 -23.91 50.87
C GLY A 703 2.62 -23.83 49.82
N ASP A 704 2.25 -23.49 48.59
CA ASP A 704 3.10 -23.47 47.40
C ASP A 704 3.54 -22.06 46.96
N LEU A 705 2.96 -20.99 47.52
CA LEU A 705 3.35 -19.60 47.26
C LEU A 705 4.19 -18.98 48.40
N ARG A 706 5.43 -18.60 48.10
CA ARG A 706 6.39 -18.01 49.06
C ARG A 706 6.92 -16.64 48.65
N LEU A 707 7.30 -15.85 49.65
CA LEU A 707 8.30 -14.81 49.49
C LEU A 707 9.66 -15.40 49.84
N ARG A 708 10.65 -15.19 48.97
CA ARG A 708 12.01 -15.70 49.17
C ARG A 708 13.04 -14.65 48.78
N GLU A 709 13.89 -14.33 49.73
CA GLU A 709 15.13 -13.63 49.47
C GLU A 709 16.26 -14.64 49.23
N ILE A 710 16.89 -14.55 48.06
CA ILE A 710 17.86 -15.53 47.54
C ILE A 710 19.29 -15.02 47.52
#